data_AF-A0AA39F1M8-F1
#
_entry.id   AF-A0AA39F1M8-F1
#
_cell.length_a   1.000
_cell.length_b   1.000
_cell.length_c   1.000
_cell.angle_alpha   90.00
_cell.angle_beta   90.00
_cell.angle_gamma   90.00
#
_symmetry.space_group_name_H-M   'P 1'
#
loop_
_entity.id
_entity.type
_entity.pdbx_description
1 polymer ?
#
loop_
_entity_poly.entity_id
_entity_poly.type
_entity_poly.pdbx_seq_one_letter_code
_entity_poly.pdbx_strand_id
1 'polypeptide(L)'
;MARSKYKATTSGICADCGALEPAWASINRAILLCDQCCSIHRSLGCHISQIKSLHKSLWNTNLLSMVHALNDNGANSIWEHSLLDPSNLKIHRKKPQPKDPLHPVKSDFIKAKHQQLAFILRPNKDEFSSDEELSKQLHSSVRTSNLETSLRLLAQGANPNYFHKEKGTTPLHVAVRASQPLQLELLIANGANPNAVDSSGQIPADIAKAAGNLELAQRLVECMYQLTDRLSFYICSRKPNHRKSEHLIIPETPEIQQLLKESKTNNSLQTLPNYLLEELAMDVYDEVDRRETESIWLSSANMPERSTVPFLPVNPCLSSTRNQGRQKLATFTANEFTTLIVHLLTEARRRHMLFNNNATILQDPAVSALRNEHFAAKHKSQLSDDEPLYDSVASDDDYAALTTTDKSIVQLLQKQLNLSETIIQNLHKDIQDLQQTVTQLTNENVQLKSIIQSQSNTKIPLANDLIINGSHNGNHEQEPVLESGIDAKSASSRNVNQRPASMYETREGLKKSASWTLTIGQSKSNIDDSNSNTNVKNLWNYQNQNLPSSDQVTRRTEQVTKRIQELWMAMQDPTHRETFVPCAERIRVAVAELTAIFPHNPIEDNIRAALRQLNGNTGRLQAECAALQRSINNTDHTERCLQQVRSCAYDIAKATKLLVTHFQISSPTSS
;
A
#
# COMPACT_ATOMS: atom_id res chain seq x y z
N MET A 1 55.55 -10.03 -23.39
CA MET A 1 55.06 -10.42 -22.05
C MET A 1 53.93 -9.48 -21.66
N ALA A 2 52.79 -10.00 -21.19
CA ALA A 2 51.67 -9.16 -20.75
C ALA A 2 51.88 -8.68 -19.31
N ARG A 3 51.52 -7.42 -19.01
CA ARG A 3 51.51 -6.88 -17.64
C ARG A 3 50.06 -6.74 -17.19
N SER A 4 49.57 -7.76 -16.47
CA SER A 4 48.19 -7.79 -15.98
C SER A 4 47.92 -6.58 -15.08
N LYS A 5 46.89 -5.79 -15.41
CA LYS A 5 46.37 -4.76 -14.51
C LYS A 5 45.49 -5.43 -13.47
N TYR A 6 46.00 -5.57 -12.25
CA TYR A 6 45.17 -5.94 -11.10
C TYR A 6 43.98 -4.96 -11.01
N LYS A 7 42.76 -5.49 -10.99
CA LYS A 7 41.59 -4.70 -10.56
C LYS A 7 41.85 -4.27 -9.12
N ALA A 8 41.75 -2.97 -8.84
CA ALA A 8 41.59 -2.52 -7.47
C ALA A 8 40.26 -3.09 -6.95
N THR A 9 40.26 -3.72 -5.77
CA THR A 9 39.06 -4.31 -5.17
C THR A 9 38.03 -3.23 -4.86
N THR A 10 36.76 -3.51 -5.18
CA THR A 10 35.61 -2.62 -4.93
C THR A 10 35.18 -2.58 -3.45
N SER A 11 35.89 -3.30 -2.58
CA SER A 11 35.56 -3.58 -1.17
C SER A 11 35.74 -2.40 -0.19
N GLY A 12 35.72 -1.16 -0.68
CA GLY A 12 36.00 0.03 0.14
C GLY A 12 35.62 1.37 -0.49
N ILE A 13 34.81 1.37 -1.55
CA ILE A 13 34.35 2.60 -2.22
C ILE A 13 32.83 2.62 -2.42
N CYS A 14 32.25 3.82 -2.34
CA CYS A 14 30.88 4.12 -2.72
C CYS A 14 30.66 3.84 -4.20
N ALA A 15 29.69 2.97 -4.50
CA ALA A 15 29.42 2.46 -5.82
C ALA A 15 28.95 3.51 -6.84
N ASP A 16 28.40 4.65 -6.41
CA ASP A 16 27.90 5.69 -7.32
C ASP A 16 28.89 6.82 -7.60
N CYS A 17 29.74 7.21 -6.63
CA CYS A 17 30.67 8.35 -6.78
C CYS A 17 32.14 8.06 -6.43
N GLY A 18 32.50 6.82 -6.07
CA GLY A 18 33.88 6.42 -5.78
C GLY A 18 34.46 6.98 -4.47
N ALA A 19 33.65 7.59 -3.60
CA ALA A 19 34.11 8.04 -2.29
C ALA A 19 34.57 6.85 -1.43
N LEU A 20 35.67 7.02 -0.68
CA LEU A 20 36.18 5.98 0.24
C LEU A 20 35.21 5.75 1.41
N GLU A 21 35.39 4.62 2.09
CA GLU A 21 34.74 4.28 3.37
C GLU A 21 33.20 4.43 3.36
N PRO A 22 32.49 3.67 2.50
CA PRO A 22 31.04 3.65 2.51
C PRO A 22 30.50 3.06 3.82
N ALA A 23 29.59 3.78 4.49
CA ALA A 23 28.97 3.37 5.77
C ALA A 23 27.60 2.67 5.62
N TRP A 24 27.09 2.58 4.38
CA TRP A 24 25.75 2.06 4.06
C TRP A 24 25.81 1.04 2.92
N ALA A 25 24.76 0.23 2.80
CA ALA A 25 24.53 -0.67 1.69
C ALA A 25 23.13 -0.51 1.11
N SER A 26 23.01 -0.73 -0.21
CA SER A 26 21.74 -1.01 -0.88
C SER A 26 21.64 -2.53 -1.10
N ILE A 27 20.73 -3.19 -0.38
CA ILE A 27 20.70 -4.67 -0.26
C ILE A 27 20.32 -5.31 -1.61
N ASN A 28 19.18 -4.93 -2.17
CA ASN A 28 18.66 -5.48 -3.43
C ASN A 28 19.52 -5.10 -4.65
N ARG A 29 20.34 -4.05 -4.55
CA ARG A 29 21.34 -3.68 -5.58
C ARG A 29 22.72 -4.31 -5.33
N ALA A 30 22.94 -4.85 -4.13
CA ALA A 30 24.20 -5.41 -3.63
C ALA A 30 25.43 -4.51 -3.85
N ILE A 31 25.32 -3.25 -3.39
CA ILE A 31 26.38 -2.24 -3.49
C ILE A 31 26.54 -1.44 -2.20
N LEU A 32 27.76 -0.94 -1.95
CA LEU A 32 28.09 -0.09 -0.81
C LEU A 32 28.00 1.41 -1.18
N LEU A 33 27.58 2.25 -0.22
CA LEU A 33 27.26 3.67 -0.41
C LEU A 33 27.86 4.54 0.72
N CYS A 34 28.39 5.72 0.36
CA CYS A 34 28.68 6.79 1.33
C CYS A 34 27.40 7.57 1.65
N ASP A 35 27.40 8.36 2.73
CA ASP A 35 26.21 9.08 3.22
C ASP A 35 25.53 9.94 2.16
N GLN A 36 26.32 10.67 1.34
CA GLN A 36 25.80 11.52 0.27
C GLN A 36 25.05 10.74 -0.82
N CYS A 37 25.48 9.52 -1.16
CA CYS A 37 24.73 8.69 -2.11
C CYS A 37 23.56 8.00 -1.41
N CYS A 38 23.73 7.62 -0.14
CA CYS A 38 22.70 7.05 0.71
C CYS A 38 21.47 7.99 0.85
N SER A 39 21.66 9.29 1.13
CA SER A 39 20.51 10.21 1.26
C SER A 39 19.63 10.28 0.01
N ILE A 40 20.24 10.26 -1.17
CA ILE A 40 19.51 10.18 -2.43
C ILE A 40 18.80 8.83 -2.55
N HIS A 41 19.48 7.71 -2.27
CA HIS A 41 18.84 6.38 -2.28
C HIS A 41 17.63 6.28 -1.33
N ARG A 42 17.73 6.85 -0.12
CA ARG A 42 16.61 6.93 0.84
C ARG A 42 15.40 7.66 0.25
N SER A 43 15.63 8.70 -0.57
CA SER A 43 14.56 9.43 -1.28
C SER A 43 13.91 8.67 -2.44
N LEU A 44 14.51 7.56 -2.91
CA LEU A 44 13.92 6.69 -3.94
C LEU A 44 12.94 5.66 -3.34
N GLY A 45 13.13 5.28 -2.07
CA GLY A 45 12.31 4.30 -1.36
C GLY A 45 12.70 2.83 -1.62
N CYS A 46 12.22 1.96 -0.72
CA CYS A 46 12.52 0.53 -0.66
C CYS A 46 12.35 -0.23 -1.99
N HIS A 47 11.29 0.07 -2.75
CA HIS A 47 10.99 -0.53 -4.05
C HIS A 47 12.07 -0.31 -5.12
N ILE A 48 12.91 0.74 -4.96
CA ILE A 48 14.09 0.97 -5.79
C ILE A 48 15.36 0.55 -5.05
N SER A 49 15.51 0.91 -3.77
CA SER A 49 16.70 0.65 -2.97
C SER A 49 16.37 0.41 -1.49
N GLN A 50 16.60 -0.82 -1.02
CA GLN A 50 16.53 -1.18 0.39
C GLN A 50 17.84 -0.76 1.09
N ILE A 51 17.78 0.25 1.97
CA ILE A 51 18.95 0.87 2.59
C ILE A 51 19.21 0.31 4.00
N LYS A 52 20.47 0.05 4.33
CA LYS A 52 20.88 -0.44 5.66
C LYS A 52 22.27 0.07 6.04
N SER A 53 22.50 0.41 7.30
CA SER A 53 23.83 0.84 7.76
C SER A 53 24.72 -0.38 8.01
N LEU A 54 25.97 -0.33 7.57
CA LEU A 54 26.94 -1.41 7.79
C LEU A 54 27.35 -1.55 9.27
N HIS A 55 27.36 -0.43 10.02
CA HIS A 55 27.91 -0.39 11.37
C HIS A 55 26.85 -0.27 12.49
N LYS A 56 25.66 0.26 12.17
CA LYS A 56 24.61 0.55 13.16
C LYS A 56 23.33 -0.28 13.05
N SER A 57 23.17 -1.06 11.98
CA SER A 57 22.02 -1.96 11.83
C SER A 57 22.39 -3.39 12.22
N LEU A 58 21.46 -4.13 12.83
CA LEU A 58 21.61 -5.57 13.03
C LEU A 58 21.54 -6.31 11.68
N TRP A 59 22.54 -7.12 11.35
CA TRP A 59 22.62 -7.92 10.12
C TRP A 59 22.49 -9.41 10.40
N ASN A 60 21.92 -10.16 9.45
CA ASN A 60 22.16 -11.60 9.34
C ASN A 60 23.50 -11.83 8.60
N THR A 61 24.30 -12.80 9.06
CA THR A 61 25.63 -13.10 8.50
C THR A 61 25.59 -13.43 7.01
N ASN A 62 24.63 -14.25 6.55
CA ASN A 62 24.49 -14.63 5.16
C ASN A 62 24.04 -13.44 4.30
N LEU A 63 23.13 -12.60 4.80
CA LEU A 63 22.69 -11.37 4.12
C LEU A 63 23.84 -10.37 3.90
N LEU A 64 24.68 -10.16 4.93
CA LEU A 64 25.86 -9.29 4.84
C LEU A 64 26.92 -9.89 3.90
N SER A 65 27.17 -11.20 4.00
CA SER A 65 28.10 -11.91 3.12
C SER A 65 27.65 -11.90 1.65
N MET A 66 26.33 -11.98 1.39
CA MET A 66 25.75 -11.87 0.04
C MET A 66 26.03 -10.49 -0.56
N VAL A 67 25.79 -9.41 0.20
CA VAL A 67 26.07 -8.03 -0.24
C VAL A 67 27.56 -7.81 -0.53
N HIS A 68 28.46 -8.22 0.37
CA HIS A 68 29.90 -8.09 0.15
C HIS A 68 30.41 -8.94 -1.02
N ALA A 69 30.02 -10.22 -1.10
CA ALA A 69 30.43 -11.10 -2.19
C ALA A 69 30.00 -10.56 -3.56
N LEU A 70 28.82 -9.95 -3.67
CA LEU A 70 28.36 -9.30 -4.91
C LEU A 70 29.07 -7.98 -5.18
N ASN A 71 29.25 -7.11 -4.18
CA ASN A 71 29.99 -5.86 -4.34
C ASN A 71 31.42 -6.09 -4.85
N ASP A 72 32.11 -7.08 -4.27
CA ASP A 72 33.52 -7.37 -4.51
C ASP A 72 33.75 -8.16 -5.80
N ASN A 73 32.78 -8.98 -6.23
CA ASN A 73 32.73 -9.57 -7.57
C ASN A 73 32.15 -8.61 -8.64
N GLY A 74 31.83 -7.37 -8.27
CA GLY A 74 31.56 -6.30 -9.24
C GLY A 74 30.10 -6.16 -9.68
N ALA A 75 29.13 -6.43 -8.81
CA ALA A 75 27.70 -6.17 -9.02
C ALA A 75 27.40 -4.76 -9.59
N ASN A 76 28.22 -3.76 -9.22
CA ASN A 76 28.11 -2.42 -9.77
C ASN A 76 28.26 -2.33 -11.31
N SER A 77 28.93 -3.29 -11.95
CA SER A 77 29.06 -3.36 -13.41
C SER A 77 27.78 -3.83 -14.12
N ILE A 78 26.82 -4.41 -13.40
CA ILE A 78 25.45 -4.66 -13.91
C ILE A 78 24.72 -3.32 -14.03
N TRP A 79 24.78 -2.50 -12.97
CA TRP A 79 24.13 -1.19 -12.90
C TRP A 79 24.82 -0.09 -13.72
N GLU A 80 26.04 -0.32 -14.21
CA GLU A 80 26.84 0.63 -15.01
C GLU A 80 27.30 0.05 -16.35
N HIS A 81 26.70 -1.05 -16.82
CA HIS A 81 27.19 -1.83 -17.97
C HIS A 81 27.52 -0.97 -19.21
N SER A 82 26.59 -0.11 -19.65
CA SER A 82 26.79 0.74 -20.83
C SER A 82 27.77 1.90 -20.62
N LEU A 83 28.18 2.19 -19.38
CA LEU A 83 29.25 3.14 -19.06
C LEU A 83 30.64 2.48 -19.11
N LEU A 84 30.69 1.15 -19.12
CA LEU A 84 31.92 0.34 -19.18
C LEU A 84 32.18 -0.19 -20.60
N ASP A 85 31.16 -0.23 -21.46
CA ASP A 85 31.22 -0.62 -22.87
C ASP A 85 31.98 0.43 -23.72
N PRO A 86 33.18 0.11 -24.26
CA PRO A 86 33.96 1.04 -25.08
C PRO A 86 33.32 1.41 -26.41
N SER A 87 32.33 0.63 -26.89
CA SER A 87 31.61 0.92 -28.13
C SER A 87 30.51 1.98 -27.95
N ASN A 88 30.03 2.18 -26.72
CA ASN A 88 28.88 3.03 -26.42
C ASN A 88 29.22 4.52 -26.24
N LEU A 89 30.02 5.06 -27.17
CA LEU A 89 30.54 6.44 -27.18
C LEU A 89 29.45 7.54 -27.18
N LYS A 90 28.18 7.17 -27.31
CA LYS A 90 27.02 8.09 -27.33
C LYS A 90 26.54 8.50 -25.93
N ILE A 91 26.96 7.82 -24.87
CA ILE A 91 26.53 8.15 -23.50
C ILE A 91 27.41 9.26 -22.91
N HIS A 92 26.99 10.52 -23.09
CA HIS A 92 27.67 11.69 -22.52
C HIS A 92 27.58 11.81 -20.98
N ARG A 93 26.88 10.89 -20.29
CA ARG A 93 26.76 10.87 -18.82
C ARG A 93 27.97 10.18 -18.19
N LYS A 94 28.87 10.98 -17.60
CA LYS A 94 30.00 10.47 -16.80
C LYS A 94 29.56 10.14 -15.37
N LYS A 95 30.28 9.21 -14.73
CA LYS A 95 30.11 8.87 -13.32
C LYS A 95 30.61 10.02 -12.41
N PRO A 96 29.81 10.46 -11.40
CA PRO A 96 30.22 11.48 -10.45
C PRO A 96 31.49 11.13 -9.68
N GLN A 97 32.18 12.16 -9.21
CA GLN A 97 33.35 12.08 -8.34
C GLN A 97 32.99 12.31 -6.87
N PRO A 98 33.88 11.96 -5.91
CA PRO A 98 33.58 12.12 -4.48
C PRO A 98 33.26 13.57 -4.09
N LYS A 99 33.88 14.54 -4.78
CA LYS A 99 33.75 15.99 -4.52
C LYS A 99 32.60 16.67 -5.28
N ASP A 100 31.91 15.96 -6.18
CA ASP A 100 30.83 16.54 -6.98
C ASP A 100 29.62 16.90 -6.09
N PRO A 101 28.84 17.95 -6.45
CA PRO A 101 27.72 18.38 -5.63
C PRO A 101 26.60 17.32 -5.58
N LEU A 102 25.95 17.22 -4.42
CA LEU A 102 24.85 16.28 -4.16
C LEU A 102 23.72 16.45 -5.19
N HIS A 103 23.36 17.70 -5.48
CA HIS A 103 22.37 18.09 -6.47
C HIS A 103 22.98 19.11 -7.45
N PRO A 104 22.68 19.02 -8.76
CA PRO A 104 21.96 17.93 -9.43
C PRO A 104 22.86 16.70 -9.69
N VAL A 105 24.19 16.85 -9.67
CA VAL A 105 25.13 15.89 -10.30
C VAL A 105 25.01 14.46 -9.75
N LYS A 106 25.11 14.27 -8.43
CA LYS A 106 24.96 12.93 -7.83
C LYS A 106 23.52 12.44 -7.90
N SER A 107 22.52 13.29 -7.65
CA SER A 107 21.11 12.89 -7.68
C SER A 107 20.63 12.40 -9.03
N ASP A 108 21.06 13.05 -10.11
CA ASP A 108 20.55 12.76 -11.44
C ASP A 108 21.25 11.52 -12.03
N PHE A 109 22.52 11.29 -11.67
CA PHE A 109 23.21 10.03 -11.94
C PHE A 109 22.56 8.86 -11.18
N ILE A 110 22.29 9.01 -9.89
CA ILE A 110 21.68 7.94 -9.07
C ILE A 110 20.26 7.61 -9.54
N LYS A 111 19.45 8.61 -9.89
CA LYS A 111 18.14 8.40 -10.52
C LYS A 111 18.27 7.73 -11.89
N ALA A 112 19.19 8.16 -12.74
CA ALA A 112 19.44 7.51 -14.03
C ALA A 112 19.84 6.03 -13.87
N LYS A 113 20.72 5.74 -12.91
CA LYS A 113 21.27 4.40 -12.65
C LYS A 113 20.23 3.44 -12.06
N HIS A 114 19.56 3.83 -10.98
CA HIS A 114 18.75 2.90 -10.17
C HIS A 114 17.23 3.03 -10.38
N GLN A 115 16.72 4.22 -10.71
CA GLN A 115 15.29 4.45 -10.95
C GLN A 115 14.91 4.32 -12.43
N GLN A 116 15.71 4.90 -13.34
CA GLN A 116 15.47 4.84 -14.79
C GLN A 116 16.05 3.55 -15.41
N LEU A 117 16.95 2.87 -14.71
CA LEU A 117 17.74 1.72 -15.20
C LEU A 117 18.37 2.03 -16.58
N ALA A 118 18.99 3.21 -16.68
CA ALA A 118 19.46 3.77 -17.94
C ALA A 118 20.78 3.16 -18.45
N PHE A 119 21.49 2.41 -17.60
CA PHE A 119 22.82 1.89 -17.91
C PHE A 119 22.94 0.35 -17.87
N ILE A 120 21.86 -0.38 -17.55
CA ILE A 120 21.86 -1.85 -17.53
C ILE A 120 21.90 -2.43 -18.95
N LEU A 121 22.49 -3.62 -19.10
CA LEU A 121 22.31 -4.43 -20.31
C LEU A 121 20.88 -4.95 -20.36
N ARG A 122 20.08 -4.52 -21.34
CA ARG A 122 18.81 -5.16 -21.68
C ARG A 122 19.03 -6.02 -22.94
N PRO A 123 18.48 -7.25 -23.02
CA PRO A 123 18.49 -8.02 -24.27
C PRO A 123 17.77 -7.22 -25.37
N ASN A 124 18.17 -7.41 -26.63
CA ASN A 124 17.56 -6.66 -27.72
C ASN A 124 16.13 -7.16 -27.99
N LYS A 125 15.18 -6.25 -28.24
CA LYS A 125 13.75 -6.62 -28.40
C LYS A 125 13.45 -7.50 -29.61
N ASP A 126 14.37 -7.55 -30.57
CA ASP A 126 14.26 -8.38 -31.77
C ASP A 126 14.71 -9.84 -31.52
N GLU A 127 15.39 -10.11 -30.40
CA GLU A 127 15.55 -11.46 -29.87
C GLU A 127 14.35 -11.80 -28.99
N PHE A 128 13.75 -12.97 -29.17
CA PHE A 128 12.56 -13.44 -28.43
C PHE A 128 12.85 -13.85 -26.97
N SER A 129 13.74 -13.14 -26.29
CA SER A 129 14.02 -13.28 -24.85
C SER A 129 12.86 -12.72 -24.03
N SER A 130 11.79 -13.51 -23.89
CA SER A 130 10.65 -13.14 -23.04
C SER A 130 11.05 -13.09 -21.56
N ASP A 131 10.28 -12.36 -20.76
CA ASP A 131 10.47 -12.32 -19.30
C ASP A 131 10.36 -13.73 -18.67
N GLU A 132 9.62 -14.65 -19.32
CA GLU A 132 9.54 -16.06 -18.94
C GLU A 132 10.88 -16.79 -19.15
N GLU A 133 11.60 -16.49 -20.23
CA GLU A 133 12.91 -17.12 -20.53
C GLU A 133 14.00 -16.61 -19.58
N LEU A 134 14.06 -15.30 -19.32
CA LEU A 134 14.91 -14.75 -18.25
C LEU A 134 14.60 -15.41 -16.89
N SER A 135 13.34 -15.72 -16.63
CA SER A 135 12.89 -16.40 -15.41
C SER A 135 13.26 -17.90 -15.36
N LYS A 136 13.25 -18.62 -16.50
CA LYS A 136 13.77 -20.00 -16.63
C LYS A 136 15.28 -20.08 -16.43
N GLN A 137 16.00 -19.07 -16.92
CA GLN A 137 17.43 -18.91 -16.70
C GLN A 137 17.73 -18.66 -15.21
N LEU A 138 16.96 -17.78 -14.55
CA LEU A 138 17.09 -17.55 -13.10
C LEU A 138 16.77 -18.81 -12.27
N HIS A 139 15.72 -19.55 -12.62
CA HIS A 139 15.39 -20.86 -12.01
C HIS A 139 16.55 -21.84 -12.09
N SER A 140 17.36 -21.76 -13.15
CA SER A 140 18.48 -22.66 -13.40
C SER A 140 19.82 -22.16 -12.83
N SER A 141 20.05 -20.84 -12.74
CA SER A 141 21.32 -20.24 -12.29
C SER A 141 21.53 -20.39 -10.78
N VAL A 142 20.45 -20.24 -10.00
CA VAL A 142 20.44 -20.26 -8.51
C VAL A 142 20.80 -21.61 -7.90
N ARG A 143 20.92 -22.66 -8.73
CA ARG A 143 21.51 -23.97 -8.37
C ARG A 143 23.03 -23.88 -8.11
N THR A 144 23.67 -22.80 -8.54
CA THR A 144 25.11 -22.55 -8.38
C THR A 144 25.37 -21.35 -7.46
N SER A 145 26.58 -21.22 -6.94
CA SER A 145 26.99 -20.06 -6.12
C SER A 145 27.26 -18.78 -6.91
N ASN A 146 26.97 -18.75 -8.23
CA ASN A 146 27.18 -17.58 -9.07
C ASN A 146 26.07 -16.52 -8.85
N LEU A 147 26.27 -15.69 -7.82
CA LEU A 147 25.37 -14.59 -7.46
C LEU A 147 25.28 -13.52 -8.57
N GLU A 148 26.39 -13.23 -9.25
CA GLU A 148 26.45 -12.17 -10.28
C GLU A 148 25.47 -12.46 -11.44
N THR A 149 25.39 -13.72 -11.86
CA THR A 149 24.46 -14.15 -12.93
C THR A 149 23.01 -14.03 -12.48
N SER A 150 22.68 -14.48 -11.27
CA SER A 150 21.33 -14.35 -10.72
C SER A 150 20.93 -12.87 -10.55
N LEU A 151 21.83 -12.02 -10.02
CA LEU A 151 21.58 -10.57 -9.88
C LEU A 151 21.41 -9.89 -11.25
N ARG A 152 22.17 -10.30 -12.27
CA ARG A 152 22.05 -9.75 -13.63
C ARG A 152 20.69 -10.09 -14.26
N LEU A 153 20.22 -11.33 -14.09
CA LEU A 153 18.91 -11.77 -14.56
C LEU A 153 17.77 -11.02 -13.84
N LEU A 154 17.87 -10.87 -12.50
CA LEU A 154 16.94 -10.07 -11.70
C LEU A 154 16.93 -8.59 -12.16
N ALA A 155 18.10 -8.00 -12.41
CA ALA A 155 18.24 -6.64 -12.94
C ALA A 155 17.66 -6.46 -14.35
N GLN A 156 17.55 -7.53 -15.13
CA GLN A 156 16.96 -7.56 -16.47
C GLN A 156 15.44 -7.78 -16.47
N GLY A 157 14.84 -8.21 -15.34
CA GLY A 157 13.40 -8.43 -15.20
C GLY A 157 12.97 -9.87 -14.89
N ALA A 158 13.91 -10.80 -14.68
CA ALA A 158 13.57 -12.18 -14.30
C ALA A 158 12.76 -12.22 -13.00
N ASN A 159 11.66 -12.97 -12.98
CA ASN A 159 10.76 -13.02 -11.84
C ASN A 159 11.28 -14.00 -10.76
N PRO A 160 11.63 -13.54 -9.53
CA PRO A 160 12.09 -14.42 -8.45
C PRO A 160 11.03 -15.41 -7.96
N ASN A 161 9.75 -15.13 -8.22
CA ASN A 161 8.60 -15.98 -7.92
C ASN A 161 8.13 -16.83 -9.11
N TYR A 162 8.91 -16.93 -10.19
CA TYR A 162 8.56 -17.75 -11.35
C TYR A 162 8.32 -19.21 -10.96
N PHE A 163 7.22 -19.80 -11.43
CA PHE A 163 6.89 -21.21 -11.21
C PHE A 163 7.15 -22.02 -12.48
N HIS A 164 8.19 -22.86 -12.46
CA HIS A 164 8.61 -23.65 -13.61
C HIS A 164 7.73 -24.88 -13.77
N LYS A 165 6.65 -24.77 -14.55
CA LYS A 165 5.59 -25.78 -14.74
C LYS A 165 6.10 -27.24 -14.80
N GLU A 166 7.07 -27.53 -15.66
CA GLU A 166 7.64 -28.88 -15.86
C GLU A 166 8.43 -29.42 -14.66
N LYS A 167 9.06 -28.54 -13.87
CA LYS A 167 9.89 -28.89 -12.71
C LYS A 167 9.15 -28.66 -11.38
N GLY A 168 7.88 -28.23 -11.44
CA GLY A 168 7.01 -27.98 -10.30
C GLY A 168 7.52 -27.03 -9.23
N THR A 169 8.49 -26.15 -9.51
CA THR A 169 9.29 -25.45 -8.48
C THR A 169 9.58 -23.99 -8.84
N THR A 170 9.86 -23.16 -7.82
CA THR A 170 10.37 -21.78 -7.99
C THR A 170 11.89 -21.70 -7.81
N PRO A 171 12.57 -20.59 -8.23
CA PRO A 171 14.00 -20.41 -8.01
C PRO A 171 14.43 -20.61 -6.55
N LEU A 172 13.61 -20.18 -5.58
CA LEU A 172 13.91 -20.35 -4.16
C LEU A 172 13.97 -21.83 -3.73
N HIS A 173 13.07 -22.67 -4.25
CA HIS A 173 13.13 -24.12 -4.03
C HIS A 173 14.42 -24.73 -4.60
N VAL A 174 14.87 -24.28 -5.78
CA VAL A 174 16.12 -24.76 -6.41
C VAL A 174 17.35 -24.34 -5.62
N ALA A 175 17.43 -23.08 -5.19
CA ALA A 175 18.51 -22.58 -4.33
C ALA A 175 18.62 -23.38 -3.02
N VAL A 176 17.47 -23.73 -2.41
CA VAL A 176 17.41 -24.51 -1.18
C VAL A 176 17.81 -25.97 -1.40
N ARG A 177 17.31 -26.63 -2.45
CA ARG A 177 17.75 -28.00 -2.82
C ARG A 177 19.26 -28.08 -3.11
N ALA A 178 19.85 -26.99 -3.59
CA ALA A 178 21.28 -26.86 -3.85
C ALA A 178 22.09 -26.32 -2.65
N SER A 179 21.45 -26.12 -1.48
CA SER A 179 22.05 -25.52 -0.27
C SER A 179 22.85 -24.24 -0.54
N GLN A 180 22.25 -23.29 -1.25
CA GLN A 180 22.85 -22.00 -1.61
C GLN A 180 22.30 -20.85 -0.72
N PRO A 181 22.82 -20.64 0.50
CA PRO A 181 22.31 -19.61 1.42
C PRO A 181 22.41 -18.19 0.82
N LEU A 182 23.48 -17.87 0.09
CA LEU A 182 23.63 -16.54 -0.50
C LEU A 182 22.68 -16.31 -1.69
N GLN A 183 22.29 -17.35 -2.44
CA GLN A 183 21.25 -17.25 -3.47
C GLN A 183 19.86 -17.07 -2.84
N LEU A 184 19.58 -17.70 -1.69
CA LEU A 184 18.38 -17.43 -0.89
C LEU A 184 18.31 -15.95 -0.52
N GLU A 185 19.35 -15.39 0.11
CA GLU A 185 19.33 -13.99 0.56
C GLU A 185 19.15 -13.02 -0.62
N LEU A 186 19.79 -13.30 -1.77
CA LEU A 186 19.62 -12.53 -3.00
C LEU A 186 18.20 -12.59 -3.55
N LEU A 187 17.58 -13.78 -3.56
CA LEU A 187 16.20 -13.99 -4.02
C LEU A 187 15.19 -13.31 -3.08
N ILE A 188 15.33 -13.48 -1.76
CA ILE A 188 14.47 -12.84 -0.75
C ILE A 188 14.60 -11.31 -0.83
N ALA A 189 15.82 -10.77 -0.95
CA ALA A 189 16.04 -9.33 -1.11
C ALA A 189 15.39 -8.74 -2.38
N ASN A 190 15.14 -9.55 -3.40
CA ASN A 190 14.42 -9.16 -4.61
C ASN A 190 12.93 -9.57 -4.62
N GLY A 191 12.40 -10.04 -3.49
CA GLY A 191 10.96 -10.30 -3.31
C GLY A 191 10.50 -11.73 -3.57
N ALA A 192 11.39 -12.73 -3.51
CA ALA A 192 10.97 -14.13 -3.50
C ALA A 192 10.11 -14.45 -2.27
N ASN A 193 9.00 -15.16 -2.46
CA ASN A 193 8.06 -15.56 -1.42
C ASN A 193 8.53 -16.85 -0.74
N PRO A 194 8.90 -16.84 0.56
CA PRO A 194 9.31 -18.04 1.28
C PRO A 194 8.15 -18.99 1.62
N ASN A 195 6.90 -18.55 1.45
CA ASN A 195 5.68 -19.35 1.63
C ASN A 195 5.15 -19.95 0.31
N ALA A 196 5.83 -19.75 -0.83
CA ALA A 196 5.46 -20.38 -2.08
C ALA A 196 5.60 -21.91 -1.97
N VAL A 197 4.64 -22.68 -2.49
CA VAL A 197 4.69 -24.16 -2.50
C VAL A 197 5.19 -24.68 -3.85
N ASP A 198 5.79 -25.88 -3.85
CA ASP A 198 6.10 -26.66 -5.04
C ASP A 198 4.93 -27.59 -5.44
N SER A 199 5.06 -28.33 -6.55
CA SER A 199 4.05 -29.29 -7.02
C SER A 199 3.83 -30.51 -6.11
N SER A 200 4.64 -30.71 -5.07
CA SER A 200 4.39 -31.68 -4.01
C SER A 200 3.69 -31.07 -2.78
N GLY A 201 3.40 -29.75 -2.82
CA GLY A 201 2.81 -28.99 -1.73
C GLY A 201 3.81 -28.56 -0.66
N GLN A 202 5.11 -28.79 -0.85
CA GLN A 202 6.15 -28.42 0.11
C GLN A 202 6.55 -26.95 -0.04
N ILE A 203 6.77 -26.25 1.07
CA ILE A 203 7.45 -24.95 1.08
C ILE A 203 8.98 -25.15 1.14
N PRO A 204 9.81 -24.16 0.74
CA PRO A 204 11.26 -24.28 0.78
C PRO A 204 11.80 -24.64 2.17
N ALA A 205 11.16 -24.15 3.24
CA ALA A 205 11.57 -24.45 4.62
C ALA A 205 11.49 -25.95 4.94
N ASP A 206 10.54 -26.69 4.36
CA ASP A 206 10.38 -28.13 4.57
C ASP A 206 11.35 -28.93 3.71
N ILE A 207 11.64 -28.47 2.49
CA ILE A 207 12.73 -29.04 1.67
C ILE A 207 14.09 -28.89 2.39
N ALA A 208 14.35 -27.75 3.03
CA ALA A 208 15.57 -27.55 3.81
C ALA A 208 15.68 -28.52 5.00
N LYS A 209 14.57 -28.77 5.72
CA LYS A 209 14.50 -29.80 6.79
C LYS A 209 14.75 -31.21 6.23
N ALA A 210 14.09 -31.56 5.13
CA ALA A 210 14.23 -32.87 4.49
C ALA A 210 15.64 -33.14 3.94
N ALA A 211 16.35 -32.09 3.52
CA ALA A 211 17.76 -32.12 3.14
C ALA A 211 18.74 -32.10 4.33
N GLY A 212 18.24 -32.07 5.58
CA GLY A 212 19.05 -31.99 6.80
C GLY A 212 19.69 -30.62 7.07
N ASN A 213 19.42 -29.61 6.24
CA ASN A 213 20.02 -28.28 6.35
C ASN A 213 19.23 -27.39 7.32
N LEU A 214 19.39 -27.66 8.62
CA LEU A 214 18.63 -27.02 9.70
C LEU A 214 18.86 -25.51 9.81
N GLU A 215 20.06 -25.01 9.49
CA GLU A 215 20.35 -23.57 9.49
C GLU A 215 19.59 -22.86 8.37
N LEU A 216 19.61 -23.41 7.15
CA LEU A 216 18.85 -22.89 6.02
C LEU A 216 17.34 -22.98 6.25
N ALA A 217 16.87 -24.06 6.88
CA ALA A 217 15.47 -24.22 7.30
C ALA A 217 15.05 -23.14 8.30
N GLN A 218 15.84 -22.89 9.35
CA GLN A 218 15.58 -21.80 10.29
C GLN A 218 15.56 -20.45 9.57
N ARG A 219 16.55 -20.19 8.70
CA ARG A 219 16.65 -18.91 7.99
C ARG A 219 15.44 -18.65 7.09
N LEU A 220 14.89 -19.69 6.46
CA LEU A 220 13.64 -19.59 5.71
C LEU A 220 12.45 -19.23 6.61
N VAL A 221 12.36 -19.81 7.82
CA VAL A 221 11.32 -19.42 8.79
C VAL A 221 11.49 -17.95 9.25
N GLU A 222 12.71 -17.49 9.49
CA GLU A 222 12.97 -16.07 9.77
C GLU A 222 12.55 -15.15 8.61
N CYS A 223 12.67 -15.61 7.36
CA CYS A 223 12.18 -14.88 6.18
C CYS A 223 10.65 -14.91 6.08
N MET A 224 9.98 -16.03 6.45
CA MET A 224 8.51 -16.13 6.47
C MET A 224 7.88 -15.13 7.45
N TYR A 225 8.48 -14.97 8.63
CA TYR A 225 7.98 -14.08 9.68
C TYR A 225 8.66 -12.70 9.71
N GLN A 226 9.59 -12.39 8.79
CA GLN A 226 10.39 -11.16 8.78
C GLN A 226 9.58 -9.87 8.97
N LEU A 227 8.36 -9.81 8.42
CA LEU A 227 7.45 -8.68 8.57
C LEU A 227 7.03 -8.53 10.04
N THR A 228 6.38 -9.56 10.60
CA THR A 228 5.90 -9.57 11.99
C THR A 228 7.03 -9.45 13.00
N ASP A 229 8.18 -10.08 12.72
CA ASP A 229 9.39 -9.98 13.54
C ASP A 229 9.87 -8.54 13.72
N ARG A 230 9.87 -7.75 12.62
CA ARG A 230 10.29 -6.35 12.67
C ARG A 230 9.27 -5.49 13.41
N LEU A 231 7.99 -5.75 13.20
CA LEU A 231 6.89 -5.07 13.91
C LEU A 231 6.93 -5.33 15.42
N SER A 232 7.11 -6.60 15.84
CA SER A 232 7.31 -6.94 17.26
C SER A 232 8.58 -6.30 17.83
N PHE A 233 9.70 -6.37 17.10
CA PHE A 233 10.98 -5.81 17.54
C PHE A 233 10.93 -4.29 17.72
N TYR A 234 10.26 -3.57 16.81
CA TYR A 234 10.11 -2.11 16.87
C TYR A 234 9.42 -1.63 18.15
N ILE A 235 8.44 -2.38 18.68
CA ILE A 235 7.75 -2.01 19.93
C ILE A 235 8.52 -2.48 21.17
N CYS A 236 8.98 -3.74 21.21
CA CYS A 236 9.44 -4.38 22.45
C CYS A 236 10.93 -4.77 22.49
N SER A 237 11.72 -4.43 21.46
CA SER A 237 13.14 -4.78 21.32
C SER A 237 13.45 -6.28 21.45
N ARG A 238 12.46 -7.14 21.19
CA ARG A 238 12.57 -8.61 21.24
C ARG A 238 12.08 -9.22 19.94
N LYS A 239 12.62 -10.41 19.60
CA LYS A 239 12.19 -11.22 18.46
C LYS A 239 11.61 -12.56 18.93
N PRO A 240 10.60 -13.11 18.23
CA PRO A 240 10.07 -14.45 18.49
C PRO A 240 11.14 -15.54 18.36
N ASN A 241 11.15 -16.53 19.24
CA ASN A 241 12.08 -17.66 19.16
C ASN A 241 11.54 -18.79 18.27
N HIS A 242 11.72 -18.65 16.95
CA HIS A 242 11.24 -19.62 15.96
C HIS A 242 11.74 -21.05 16.19
N ARG A 243 12.90 -21.26 16.84
CA ARG A 243 13.42 -22.59 17.21
C ARG A 243 12.55 -23.30 18.24
N LYS A 244 11.74 -22.56 19.01
CA LYS A 244 10.77 -23.06 19.99
C LYS A 244 9.32 -23.05 19.46
N SER A 245 9.14 -22.89 18.15
CA SER A 245 7.84 -22.62 17.52
C SER A 245 7.14 -21.34 17.98
N GLU A 246 7.89 -20.41 18.58
CA GLU A 246 7.43 -19.06 18.90
C GLU A 246 7.64 -18.18 17.65
N HIS A 247 6.56 -17.97 16.89
CA HIS A 247 6.61 -17.26 15.61
C HIS A 247 6.08 -15.82 15.65
N LEU A 248 5.52 -15.38 16.79
CA LEU A 248 4.89 -14.08 16.92
C LEU A 248 4.87 -13.63 18.37
N ILE A 249 5.33 -12.39 18.64
CA ILE A 249 5.24 -11.74 19.95
C ILE A 249 4.26 -10.57 19.85
N ILE A 250 3.22 -10.59 20.66
CA ILE A 250 2.39 -9.41 20.95
C ILE A 250 2.85 -8.87 22.31
N PRO A 251 3.27 -7.60 22.41
CA PRO A 251 3.69 -7.04 23.69
C PRO A 251 2.48 -6.65 24.56
N GLU A 252 2.31 -7.34 25.68
CA GLU A 252 1.17 -7.20 26.60
C GLU A 252 1.50 -6.30 27.82
N THR A 253 2.37 -5.30 27.67
CA THR A 253 2.81 -4.43 28.78
C THR A 253 1.64 -3.55 29.29
N PRO A 254 1.60 -3.14 30.58
CA PRO A 254 0.44 -2.43 31.12
C PRO A 254 0.18 -1.08 30.43
N GLU A 255 1.22 -0.41 29.93
CA GLU A 255 1.12 0.83 29.15
C GLU A 255 0.40 0.56 27.81
N ILE A 256 0.76 -0.53 27.12
CA ILE A 256 0.10 -0.94 25.87
C ILE A 256 -1.34 -1.37 26.15
N GLN A 257 -1.59 -2.11 27.24
CA GLN A 257 -2.95 -2.46 27.65
C GLN A 257 -3.81 -1.24 27.98
N GLN A 258 -3.22 -0.16 28.49
CA GLN A 258 -3.92 1.11 28.71
C GLN A 258 -4.19 1.83 27.38
N LEU A 259 -3.17 1.99 26.51
CA LEU A 259 -3.32 2.61 25.19
C LEU A 259 -4.39 1.91 24.32
N LEU A 260 -4.48 0.58 24.40
CA LEU A 260 -5.52 -0.19 23.71
C LEU A 260 -6.93 0.11 24.23
N LYS A 261 -7.11 0.28 25.56
CA LYS A 261 -8.40 0.62 26.19
C LYS A 261 -8.83 2.06 25.93
N GLU A 262 -7.87 2.98 25.83
CA GLU A 262 -8.10 4.38 25.48
C GLU A 262 -8.38 4.56 23.97
N SER A 263 -7.86 3.66 23.13
CA SER A 263 -8.19 3.63 21.71
C SER A 263 -9.61 3.14 21.45
N LYS A 264 -10.31 3.77 20.50
CA LYS A 264 -11.60 3.25 20.02
C LYS A 264 -11.33 1.94 19.26
N THR A 265 -11.90 0.84 19.75
CA THR A 265 -11.73 -0.52 19.20
C THR A 265 -12.42 -0.69 17.84
N ASN A 266 -11.81 -0.12 16.81
CA ASN A 266 -12.26 -0.24 15.43
C ASN A 266 -11.91 -1.64 14.89
N ASN A 267 -12.88 -2.56 14.94
CA ASN A 267 -12.78 -3.91 14.37
C ASN A 267 -12.65 -3.93 12.82
N SER A 268 -12.49 -2.78 12.17
CA SER A 268 -12.33 -2.66 10.70
C SER A 268 -11.09 -3.37 10.14
N LEU A 269 -10.07 -3.64 10.97
CA LEU A 269 -8.95 -4.51 10.58
C LEU A 269 -9.36 -5.99 10.48
N GLN A 270 -10.36 -6.42 11.25
CA GLN A 270 -10.85 -7.81 11.24
C GLN A 270 -11.68 -8.10 9.98
N THR A 271 -12.36 -7.07 9.44
CA THR A 271 -13.18 -7.17 8.22
C THR A 271 -12.38 -7.11 6.92
N LEU A 272 -11.10 -6.73 6.95
CA LEU A 272 -10.24 -6.73 5.75
C LEU A 272 -10.00 -8.16 5.23
N PRO A 273 -10.10 -8.42 3.92
CA PRO A 273 -9.52 -9.62 3.29
C PRO A 273 -8.02 -9.78 3.59
N ASN A 274 -7.50 -11.01 3.50
CA ASN A 274 -6.08 -11.30 3.80
C ASN A 274 -5.12 -10.43 2.98
N TYR A 275 -5.36 -10.30 1.67
CA TYR A 275 -4.47 -9.51 0.80
C TYR A 275 -4.43 -8.03 1.20
N LEU A 276 -5.56 -7.40 1.55
CA LEU A 276 -5.56 -6.01 2.03
C LEU A 276 -4.89 -5.85 3.41
N LEU A 277 -4.99 -6.86 4.29
CA LEU A 277 -4.27 -6.85 5.56
C LEU A 277 -2.74 -6.99 5.33
N GLU A 278 -2.33 -7.90 4.46
CA GLU A 278 -0.93 -8.10 4.07
C GLU A 278 -0.35 -6.84 3.41
N GLU A 279 -1.12 -6.16 2.55
CA GLU A 279 -0.73 -4.90 1.93
C GLU A 279 -0.58 -3.75 2.93
N LEU A 280 -1.52 -3.61 3.88
CA LEU A 280 -1.40 -2.65 4.98
C LEU A 280 -0.22 -2.98 5.91
N ALA A 281 0.02 -4.26 6.18
CA ALA A 281 1.15 -4.71 7.00
C ALA A 281 2.50 -4.42 6.31
N MET A 282 2.60 -4.56 4.98
CA MET A 282 3.76 -4.13 4.20
C MET A 282 3.95 -2.61 4.23
N ASP A 283 2.86 -1.84 4.09
CA ASP A 283 2.92 -0.38 4.13
C ASP A 283 3.37 0.14 5.53
N VAL A 284 2.99 -0.54 6.62
CA VAL A 284 3.46 -0.26 7.99
C VAL A 284 4.89 -0.76 8.25
N TYR A 285 5.29 -1.90 7.67
CA TYR A 285 6.67 -2.38 7.72
C TYR A 285 7.65 -1.41 7.04
N ASP A 286 7.27 -0.83 5.91
CA ASP A 286 8.05 0.21 5.23
C ASP A 286 8.19 1.48 6.10
N GLU A 287 7.13 1.89 6.82
CA GLU A 287 7.21 3.04 7.73
C GLU A 287 8.10 2.75 8.96
N VAL A 288 8.09 1.51 9.48
CA VAL A 288 9.07 1.08 10.49
C VAL A 288 10.49 1.16 9.95
N ASP A 289 10.75 0.65 8.73
CA ASP A 289 12.05 0.76 8.07
C ASP A 289 12.50 2.22 7.92
N ARG A 290 11.60 3.11 7.52
CA ARG A 290 11.87 4.55 7.40
C ARG A 290 12.20 5.18 8.75
N ARG A 291 11.41 4.91 9.80
CA ARG A 291 11.61 5.46 11.16
C ARG A 291 12.93 4.98 11.78
N GLU A 292 13.24 3.69 11.67
CA GLU A 292 14.53 3.12 12.10
C GLU A 292 15.70 3.74 11.31
N THR A 293 15.59 3.84 9.99
CA THR A 293 16.64 4.37 9.12
C THR A 293 16.88 5.87 9.34
N GLU A 294 15.84 6.67 9.60
CA GLU A 294 15.99 8.09 9.96
C GLU A 294 16.65 8.25 11.33
N SER A 295 16.30 7.42 12.33
CA SER A 295 16.99 7.42 13.62
C SER A 295 18.50 7.12 13.48
N ILE A 296 18.84 6.10 12.69
CA ILE A 296 20.24 5.78 12.39
C ILE A 296 20.90 6.94 11.61
N TRP A 297 20.23 7.54 10.62
CA TRP A 297 20.74 8.66 9.83
C TRP A 297 21.07 9.88 10.70
N LEU A 298 20.13 10.33 11.54
CA LEU A 298 20.30 11.47 12.44
C LEU A 298 21.42 11.23 13.48
N SER A 299 21.65 9.98 13.89
CA SER A 299 22.79 9.63 14.76
C SER A 299 24.16 9.58 14.05
N SER A 300 24.19 9.69 12.71
CA SER A 300 25.38 9.40 11.89
C SER A 300 25.86 10.56 11.02
N ALA A 301 24.96 11.42 10.56
CA ALA A 301 25.27 12.41 9.54
C ALA A 301 25.89 13.69 10.12
N ASN A 302 27.06 14.08 9.62
CA ASN A 302 27.68 15.39 9.89
C ASN A 302 26.89 16.59 9.30
N MET A 303 25.81 16.34 8.54
CA MET A 303 24.94 17.33 7.88
C MET A 303 23.48 16.81 7.86
N PRO A 304 22.78 16.71 9.01
CA PRO A 304 21.55 15.94 9.12
C PRO A 304 20.33 16.57 8.41
N GLU A 305 20.15 17.89 8.51
CA GLU A 305 18.87 18.56 8.18
C GLU A 305 18.52 18.55 6.68
N ARG A 306 19.50 18.69 5.79
CA ARG A 306 19.28 18.87 4.34
C ARG A 306 19.01 17.56 3.58
N SER A 307 18.68 16.47 4.28
CA SER A 307 18.60 15.12 3.70
C SER A 307 17.71 14.15 4.50
N THR A 308 16.75 14.66 5.27
CA THR A 308 15.72 13.86 5.92
C THR A 308 14.68 13.36 4.91
N VAL A 309 14.03 12.23 5.21
CA VAL A 309 12.96 11.65 4.39
C VAL A 309 11.70 11.58 5.28
N PRO A 310 10.90 12.66 5.34
CA PRO A 310 9.89 12.85 6.40
C PRO A 310 8.73 11.87 6.33
N PHE A 311 8.45 11.30 5.15
CA PHE A 311 7.40 10.31 4.90
C PHE A 311 7.85 9.35 3.80
N LEU A 312 7.13 8.24 3.60
CA LEU A 312 7.47 7.24 2.59
C LEU A 312 7.51 7.83 1.16
N PRO A 313 8.60 7.62 0.40
CA PRO A 313 8.67 8.00 -1.01
C PRO A 313 7.56 7.35 -1.85
N VAL A 314 7.09 8.09 -2.86
CA VAL A 314 6.07 7.62 -3.81
C VAL A 314 6.59 6.42 -4.59
N ASN A 315 5.84 5.33 -4.57
CA ASN A 315 6.05 4.19 -5.46
C ASN A 315 5.15 4.33 -6.71
N PRO A 316 5.70 4.51 -7.92
CA PRO A 316 4.92 4.65 -9.16
C PRO A 316 4.08 3.42 -9.53
N CYS A 317 4.36 2.26 -8.93
CA CYS A 317 3.59 1.02 -9.14
C CYS A 317 2.36 0.91 -8.22
N LEU A 318 2.13 1.87 -7.31
CA LEU A 318 0.97 1.89 -6.41
C LEU A 318 0.03 3.05 -6.76
N SER A 319 -1.26 2.88 -6.46
CA SER A 319 -2.27 3.93 -6.66
C SER A 319 -1.95 5.20 -5.86
N SER A 320 -2.51 6.34 -6.29
CA SER A 320 -2.39 7.61 -5.56
C SER A 320 -2.97 7.52 -4.14
N THR A 321 -4.09 6.82 -3.98
CA THR A 321 -4.73 6.56 -2.69
C THR A 321 -3.82 5.78 -1.75
N ARG A 322 -3.18 4.70 -2.23
CA ARG A 322 -2.27 3.90 -1.40
C ARG A 322 -0.96 4.63 -1.09
N ASN A 323 -0.40 5.39 -2.03
CA ASN A 323 0.72 6.28 -1.75
C ASN A 323 0.37 7.34 -0.68
N GLN A 324 -0.84 7.92 -0.72
CA GLN A 324 -1.31 8.84 0.32
C GLN A 324 -1.48 8.13 1.67
N GLY A 325 -1.99 6.88 1.69
CA GLY A 325 -2.09 6.05 2.90
C GLY A 325 -0.71 5.83 3.54
N ARG A 326 0.25 5.33 2.75
CA ARG A 326 1.67 5.15 3.15
C ARG A 326 2.28 6.44 3.71
N GLN A 327 2.01 7.58 3.10
CA GLN A 327 2.55 8.87 3.56
C GLN A 327 1.86 9.38 4.84
N LYS A 328 0.57 9.10 5.03
CA LYS A 328 -0.15 9.40 6.28
C LYS A 328 0.41 8.66 7.50
N LEU A 329 1.01 7.47 7.33
CA LEU A 329 1.65 6.74 8.45
C LEU A 329 2.76 7.56 9.14
N ALA A 330 3.38 8.51 8.45
CA ALA A 330 4.38 9.41 9.03
C ALA A 330 3.80 10.46 9.98
N THR A 331 2.48 10.77 9.92
CA THR A 331 1.84 11.72 10.84
C THR A 331 1.37 11.07 12.15
N PHE A 332 1.44 9.74 12.26
CA PHE A 332 1.04 9.02 13.48
C PHE A 332 2.06 9.28 14.59
N THR A 333 1.58 9.70 15.75
CA THR A 333 2.37 9.75 17.00
C THR A 333 2.92 8.38 17.36
N ALA A 334 3.90 8.33 18.29
CA ALA A 334 4.44 7.07 18.79
C ALA A 334 3.35 6.13 19.33
N ASN A 335 2.35 6.69 20.03
CA ASN A 335 1.25 5.94 20.62
C ASN A 335 0.30 5.39 19.54
N GLU A 336 -0.18 6.23 18.61
CA GLU A 336 -1.08 5.79 17.53
C GLU A 336 -0.41 4.73 16.63
N PHE A 337 0.88 4.91 16.31
CA PHE A 337 1.62 3.96 15.48
C PHE A 337 1.86 2.63 16.21
N THR A 338 2.15 2.68 17.52
CA THR A 338 2.23 1.48 18.37
C THR A 338 0.89 0.74 18.41
N THR A 339 -0.22 1.44 18.65
CA THR A 339 -1.57 0.86 18.66
C THR A 339 -1.93 0.22 17.32
N LEU A 340 -1.61 0.85 16.18
CA LEU A 340 -1.80 0.26 14.86
C LEU A 340 -1.00 -1.05 14.71
N ILE A 341 0.28 -1.05 15.08
CA ILE A 341 1.14 -2.25 14.97
C ILE A 341 0.63 -3.36 15.90
N VAL A 342 0.25 -3.06 17.14
CA VAL A 342 -0.28 -4.07 18.09
C VAL A 342 -1.59 -4.67 17.58
N HIS A 343 -2.49 -3.88 16.99
CA HIS A 343 -3.69 -4.41 16.34
C HIS A 343 -3.36 -5.30 15.13
N LEU A 344 -2.40 -4.92 14.27
CA LEU A 344 -1.96 -5.74 13.14
C LEU A 344 -1.33 -7.08 13.60
N LEU A 345 -0.47 -7.07 14.63
CA LEU A 345 0.11 -8.28 15.21
C LEU A 345 -0.96 -9.18 15.85
N THR A 346 -1.95 -8.59 16.52
CA THR A 346 -3.09 -9.32 17.11
C THR A 346 -3.95 -9.99 16.04
N GLU A 347 -4.24 -9.28 14.96
CA GLU A 347 -5.03 -9.80 13.85
C GLU A 347 -4.27 -10.87 13.04
N ALA A 348 -2.96 -10.70 12.85
CA ALA A 348 -2.10 -11.73 12.29
C ALA A 348 -2.10 -13.02 13.13
N ARG A 349 -2.02 -12.91 14.47
CA ARG A 349 -2.17 -14.06 15.39
C ARG A 349 -3.51 -14.76 15.20
N ARG A 350 -4.61 -14.00 15.14
CA ARG A 350 -5.97 -14.53 14.96
C ARG A 350 -6.10 -15.34 13.67
N ARG A 351 -5.60 -14.81 12.54
CA ARG A 351 -5.66 -15.48 11.24
C ARG A 351 -4.75 -16.71 11.15
N HIS A 352 -3.56 -16.64 11.73
CA HIS A 352 -2.65 -17.80 11.81
C HIS A 352 -3.24 -18.96 12.62
N MET A 353 -3.89 -18.66 13.75
CA MET A 353 -4.58 -19.69 14.55
C MET A 353 -5.79 -20.29 13.83
N LEU A 354 -6.60 -19.48 13.14
CA LEU A 354 -7.70 -19.97 12.30
C LEU A 354 -7.19 -20.88 11.16
N PHE A 355 -6.07 -20.53 10.52
CA PHE A 355 -5.46 -21.37 9.51
C PHE A 355 -5.03 -22.74 10.06
N ASN A 356 -4.34 -22.77 11.20
CA ASN A 356 -3.90 -24.03 11.83
C ASN A 356 -5.08 -24.90 12.32
N ASN A 357 -6.11 -24.29 12.90
CA ASN A 357 -7.31 -25.02 13.33
C ASN A 357 -8.04 -25.63 12.13
N ASN A 358 -8.21 -24.86 11.05
CA ASN A 358 -8.82 -25.35 9.82
C ASN A 358 -7.95 -26.39 9.09
N ALA A 359 -6.62 -26.27 9.14
CA ALA A 359 -5.70 -27.26 8.58
C ALA A 359 -5.83 -28.62 9.29
N THR A 360 -6.08 -28.64 10.59
CA THR A 360 -6.37 -29.87 11.36
C THR A 360 -7.68 -30.53 10.90
N ILE A 361 -8.70 -29.75 10.53
CA ILE A 361 -9.98 -30.25 9.98
C ILE A 361 -9.84 -30.72 8.52
N LEU A 362 -8.98 -30.05 7.74
CA LEU A 362 -8.74 -30.34 6.32
C LEU A 362 -7.75 -31.50 6.05
N GLN A 363 -7.32 -32.23 7.09
CA GLN A 363 -6.52 -33.45 6.95
C GLN A 363 -7.31 -34.68 6.51
N ASP A 364 -8.62 -34.54 6.23
CA ASP A 364 -9.39 -35.55 5.50
C ASP A 364 -8.77 -35.80 4.10
N PRO A 365 -8.37 -37.04 3.76
CA PRO A 365 -7.81 -37.37 2.45
C PRO A 365 -8.73 -37.03 1.27
N ALA A 366 -10.06 -37.07 1.45
CA ALA A 366 -11.03 -36.77 0.38
C ALA A 366 -11.03 -35.29 0.00
N VAL A 367 -10.84 -34.38 0.97
CA VAL A 367 -10.79 -32.93 0.72
C VAL A 367 -9.43 -32.52 0.15
N SER A 368 -8.37 -33.21 0.56
CA SER A 368 -7.00 -33.00 0.06
C SER A 368 -6.89 -33.23 -1.46
N ALA A 369 -7.61 -34.20 -2.02
CA ALA A 369 -7.62 -34.48 -3.45
C ALA A 369 -8.22 -33.32 -4.29
N LEU A 370 -9.38 -32.80 -3.87
CA LEU A 370 -10.12 -31.74 -4.58
C LEU A 370 -9.38 -30.40 -4.62
N ARG A 371 -8.52 -30.13 -3.64
CA ARG A 371 -7.69 -28.91 -3.59
C ARG A 371 -6.74 -28.81 -4.79
N ASN A 372 -6.23 -29.93 -5.30
CA ASN A 372 -5.22 -29.92 -6.36
C ASN A 372 -5.78 -29.50 -7.72
N GLU A 373 -7.04 -29.82 -8.03
CA GLU A 373 -7.69 -29.37 -9.26
C GLU A 373 -7.96 -27.86 -9.24
N HIS A 374 -8.37 -27.32 -8.08
CA HIS A 374 -8.73 -25.90 -7.94
C HIS A 374 -7.52 -24.95 -8.09
N PHE A 375 -6.32 -25.37 -7.70
CA PHE A 375 -5.10 -24.55 -7.90
C PHE A 375 -4.69 -24.45 -9.37
N ALA A 376 -5.01 -25.46 -10.20
CA ALA A 376 -4.72 -25.42 -11.65
C ALA A 376 -5.57 -24.37 -12.39
N ALA A 377 -6.82 -24.17 -11.97
CA ALA A 377 -7.75 -23.23 -12.61
C ALA A 377 -7.39 -21.76 -12.36
N LYS A 378 -6.87 -21.43 -11.17
CA LYS A 378 -6.70 -20.04 -10.71
C LYS A 378 -5.55 -19.27 -11.39
N HIS A 379 -4.71 -19.94 -12.17
CA HIS A 379 -3.59 -19.34 -12.90
C HIS A 379 -3.94 -18.63 -14.22
N LYS A 380 -5.23 -18.35 -14.48
CA LYS A 380 -5.72 -17.83 -15.78
C LYS A 380 -6.35 -16.43 -15.77
N SER A 381 -6.42 -15.75 -14.63
CA SER A 381 -6.94 -14.38 -14.51
C SER A 381 -5.89 -13.43 -13.93
N GLN A 382 -5.10 -12.82 -14.81
CA GLN A 382 -4.40 -11.55 -14.54
C GLN A 382 -5.01 -10.46 -15.43
N LEU A 383 -4.87 -9.20 -15.00
CA LEU A 383 -5.30 -7.93 -15.63
C LEU A 383 -6.68 -7.38 -15.23
N SER A 384 -6.72 -6.03 -15.15
CA SER A 384 -7.85 -5.11 -14.98
C SER A 384 -8.24 -4.73 -13.53
N ASP A 385 -7.50 -3.78 -12.96
CA ASP A 385 -7.83 -3.04 -11.71
C ASP A 385 -8.46 -1.68 -12.10
N ASP A 386 -9.69 -1.72 -12.60
CA ASP A 386 -10.41 -0.56 -13.18
C ASP A 386 -11.92 -0.60 -12.85
N GLU A 387 -12.28 -0.87 -11.58
CA GLU A 387 -13.65 -0.67 -11.07
C GLU A 387 -13.72 0.54 -10.12
N PRO A 388 -14.52 1.58 -10.42
CA PRO A 388 -14.74 2.69 -9.52
C PRO A 388 -15.75 2.32 -8.42
N LEU A 389 -15.37 2.53 -7.16
CA LEU A 389 -16.21 2.26 -6.00
C LEU A 389 -17.47 3.16 -6.00
N TYR A 390 -18.61 2.63 -6.44
CA TYR A 390 -19.91 3.31 -6.42
C TYR A 390 -20.84 2.65 -5.40
N ASP A 391 -21.34 3.45 -4.46
CA ASP A 391 -22.20 2.98 -3.38
C ASP A 391 -23.58 2.58 -3.94
N SER A 392 -23.81 1.27 -4.01
CA SER A 392 -24.98 0.70 -4.68
C SER A 392 -26.16 0.65 -3.73
N VAL A 393 -26.93 1.75 -3.69
CA VAL A 393 -28.26 1.78 -3.07
C VAL A 393 -29.10 0.63 -3.60
N ALA A 394 -29.64 -0.17 -2.69
CA ALA A 394 -30.29 -1.44 -3.03
C ALA A 394 -31.51 -1.24 -3.96
N SER A 395 -31.45 -1.88 -5.12
CA SER A 395 -32.61 -2.21 -5.96
C SER A 395 -32.81 -3.71 -5.93
N ASP A 396 -33.83 -4.17 -5.20
CA ASP A 396 -34.29 -5.56 -5.26
C ASP A 396 -34.95 -5.83 -6.63
N ASP A 397 -34.17 -6.24 -7.63
CA ASP A 397 -34.59 -7.06 -8.79
C ASP A 397 -33.43 -7.25 -9.80
N ASP A 398 -32.63 -8.32 -9.68
CA ASP A 398 -31.93 -8.92 -10.83
C ASP A 398 -31.43 -10.35 -10.53
N TYR A 399 -32.08 -11.38 -11.08
CA TYR A 399 -31.80 -12.79 -10.75
C TYR A 399 -30.93 -13.46 -11.82
N ALA A 400 -29.62 -13.21 -11.78
CA ALA A 400 -28.66 -13.78 -12.73
C ALA A 400 -28.61 -15.33 -12.68
N ALA A 401 -28.72 -15.99 -13.84
CA ALA A 401 -28.78 -17.45 -13.92
C ALA A 401 -27.40 -18.12 -13.71
N LEU A 402 -27.24 -18.78 -12.56
CA LEU A 402 -26.00 -19.46 -12.13
C LEU A 402 -25.46 -20.49 -13.13
N THR A 403 -24.14 -20.47 -13.36
CA THR A 403 -23.44 -21.40 -14.25
C THR A 403 -23.37 -22.82 -13.65
N THR A 404 -22.97 -23.80 -14.46
CA THR A 404 -22.76 -25.19 -13.98
C THR A 404 -21.68 -25.30 -12.92
N THR A 405 -20.68 -24.42 -12.95
CA THR A 405 -19.63 -24.30 -11.92
C THR A 405 -20.21 -23.82 -10.59
N ASP A 406 -21.03 -22.76 -10.60
CA ASP A 406 -21.59 -22.16 -9.38
C ASP A 406 -22.51 -23.13 -8.63
N LYS A 407 -23.26 -23.97 -9.36
CA LYS A 407 -24.11 -25.02 -8.76
C LYS A 407 -23.32 -26.01 -7.91
N SER A 408 -22.07 -26.31 -8.26
CA SER A 408 -21.19 -27.15 -7.44
C SER A 408 -20.72 -26.44 -6.16
N ILE A 409 -20.44 -25.14 -6.25
CA ILE A 409 -20.03 -24.29 -5.11
C ILE A 409 -21.20 -24.12 -4.13
N VAL A 410 -22.40 -23.84 -4.63
CA VAL A 410 -23.62 -23.77 -3.81
C VAL A 410 -23.90 -25.10 -3.11
N GLN A 411 -23.78 -26.25 -3.80
CA GLN A 411 -23.95 -27.57 -3.18
C GLN A 411 -22.88 -27.86 -2.10
N LEU A 412 -21.63 -27.44 -2.31
CA LEU A 412 -20.56 -27.59 -1.34
C LEU A 412 -20.81 -26.73 -0.08
N LEU A 413 -21.16 -25.45 -0.28
CA LEU A 413 -21.50 -24.52 0.79
C LEU A 413 -22.72 -24.98 1.58
N GLN A 414 -23.76 -25.51 0.90
CA GLN A 414 -24.95 -26.02 1.57
C GLN A 414 -24.66 -27.29 2.37
N LYS A 415 -23.80 -28.20 1.86
CA LYS A 415 -23.34 -29.37 2.63
C LYS A 415 -22.52 -28.96 3.86
N GLN A 416 -21.71 -27.91 3.75
CA GLN A 416 -20.92 -27.35 4.85
C GLN A 416 -21.80 -26.62 5.89
N LEU A 417 -22.84 -25.91 5.45
CA LEU A 417 -23.83 -25.27 6.31
C LEU A 417 -24.58 -26.31 7.15
N ASN A 418 -25.17 -27.32 6.51
CA ASN A 418 -25.88 -28.41 7.19
C ASN A 418 -25.00 -29.15 8.22
N LEU A 419 -23.71 -29.34 7.91
CA LEU A 419 -22.74 -29.91 8.86
C LEU A 419 -22.52 -28.98 10.07
N SER A 420 -22.39 -27.67 9.84
CA SER A 420 -22.25 -26.68 10.92
C SER A 420 -23.50 -26.57 11.79
N GLU A 421 -24.70 -26.63 11.21
CA GLU A 421 -25.98 -26.70 11.95
C GLU A 421 -26.05 -27.96 12.83
N THR A 422 -25.64 -29.11 12.30
CA THR A 422 -25.60 -30.38 13.06
C THR A 422 -24.63 -30.28 14.25
N ILE A 423 -23.46 -29.67 14.06
CA ILE A 423 -22.49 -29.42 15.14
C ILE A 423 -23.07 -28.46 16.19
N ILE A 424 -23.74 -27.37 15.75
CA ILE A 424 -24.38 -26.40 16.64
C ILE A 424 -25.52 -27.05 17.46
N GLN A 425 -26.31 -27.95 16.86
CA GLN A 425 -27.36 -28.70 17.56
C GLN A 425 -26.78 -29.64 18.62
N ASN A 426 -25.71 -30.37 18.30
CA ASN A 426 -25.03 -31.22 19.27
C ASN A 426 -24.46 -30.41 20.44
N LEU A 427 -23.77 -29.29 20.16
CA LEU A 427 -23.23 -28.41 21.20
C LEU A 427 -24.31 -27.79 22.10
N HIS A 428 -25.48 -27.44 21.56
CA HIS A 428 -26.61 -26.99 22.39
C HIS A 428 -27.13 -28.10 23.31
N LYS A 429 -27.14 -29.35 22.84
CA LYS A 429 -27.51 -30.50 23.67
C LYS A 429 -26.48 -30.74 24.78
N ASP A 430 -25.19 -30.76 24.45
CA ASP A 430 -24.12 -30.92 25.43
C ASP A 430 -24.19 -29.83 26.52
N ILE A 431 -24.52 -28.59 26.16
CA ILE A 431 -24.78 -27.49 27.09
C ILE A 431 -26.00 -27.76 27.98
N GLN A 432 -27.10 -28.30 27.45
CA GLN A 432 -28.28 -28.67 28.25
C GLN A 432 -27.99 -29.83 29.21
N ASP A 433 -27.28 -30.87 28.77
CA ASP A 433 -26.92 -32.03 29.60
C ASP A 433 -25.95 -31.59 30.73
N LEU A 434 -25.02 -30.67 30.45
CA LEU A 434 -24.18 -30.02 31.47
C LEU A 434 -24.97 -29.13 32.43
N GLN A 435 -25.95 -28.36 31.95
CA GLN A 435 -26.82 -27.54 32.80
C GLN A 435 -27.64 -28.40 33.77
N GLN A 436 -28.24 -29.50 33.30
CA GLN A 436 -28.94 -30.46 34.16
C GLN A 436 -28.00 -31.07 35.21
N THR A 437 -26.77 -31.44 34.82
CA THR A 437 -25.75 -31.95 35.74
C THR A 437 -25.40 -30.93 36.83
N VAL A 438 -25.25 -29.65 36.47
CA VAL A 438 -25.01 -28.57 37.45
C VAL A 438 -26.21 -28.36 38.38
N THR A 439 -27.45 -28.42 37.87
CA THR A 439 -28.65 -28.36 38.72
C THR A 439 -28.73 -29.54 39.68
N GLN A 440 -28.45 -30.76 39.23
CA GLN A 440 -28.43 -31.95 40.09
C GLN A 440 -27.37 -31.81 41.19
N LEU A 441 -26.12 -31.51 40.84
CA LEU A 441 -25.04 -31.32 41.83
C LEU A 441 -25.34 -30.18 42.81
N THR A 442 -26.05 -29.14 42.38
CA THR A 442 -26.52 -28.05 43.27
C THR A 442 -27.55 -28.56 44.28
N ASN A 443 -28.52 -29.35 43.84
CA ASN A 443 -29.54 -29.97 44.70
C ASN A 443 -28.92 -30.96 45.69
N GLU A 444 -27.98 -31.80 45.25
CA GLU A 444 -27.23 -32.72 46.11
C GLU A 444 -26.41 -31.96 47.16
N ASN A 445 -25.77 -30.84 46.79
CA ASN A 445 -25.08 -29.97 47.75
C ASN A 445 -26.03 -29.33 48.78
N VAL A 446 -27.26 -29.00 48.40
CA VAL A 446 -28.28 -28.50 49.35
C VAL A 446 -28.73 -29.61 50.32
N GLN A 447 -28.92 -30.84 49.83
CA GLN A 447 -29.25 -32.00 50.67
C GLN A 447 -28.10 -32.36 51.62
N LEU A 448 -26.85 -32.36 51.17
CA LEU A 448 -25.68 -32.60 52.02
C LEU A 448 -25.55 -31.53 53.11
N LYS A 449 -25.80 -30.25 52.79
CA LYS A 449 -25.81 -29.16 53.79
C LYS A 449 -26.90 -29.33 54.85
N SER A 450 -28.11 -29.73 54.47
CA SER A 450 -29.19 -29.96 55.44
C SER A 450 -28.96 -31.20 56.31
N ILE A 451 -28.36 -32.26 55.75
CA ILE A 451 -27.89 -33.44 56.52
C ILE A 451 -26.84 -33.02 57.56
N ILE A 452 -25.83 -32.24 57.17
CA ILE A 452 -24.79 -31.74 58.10
C ILE A 452 -25.40 -30.88 59.22
N GLN A 453 -26.33 -29.97 58.88
CA GLN A 453 -27.04 -29.18 59.90
C GLN A 453 -27.89 -30.06 60.83
N SER A 454 -28.53 -31.12 60.33
CA SER A 454 -29.30 -32.05 61.17
C SER A 454 -28.43 -32.82 62.18
N GLN A 455 -27.20 -33.18 61.80
CA GLN A 455 -26.26 -33.91 62.65
C GLN A 455 -25.63 -33.03 63.75
N SER A 456 -25.52 -31.71 63.54
CA SER A 456 -24.96 -30.79 64.53
C SER A 456 -25.80 -30.57 65.80
N ASN A 457 -27.01 -31.14 65.89
CA ASN A 457 -27.94 -30.91 67.02
C ASN A 457 -27.89 -31.96 68.17
N THR A 458 -27.08 -33.02 68.07
CA THR A 458 -26.89 -33.99 69.17
C THR A 458 -25.62 -33.68 69.97
N LYS A 459 -25.81 -33.23 71.22
CA LYS A 459 -24.75 -32.78 72.15
C LYS A 459 -23.81 -33.90 72.61
N ILE A 460 -22.54 -33.55 72.87
CA ILE A 460 -21.79 -33.91 74.10
C ILE A 460 -20.77 -32.77 74.39
N PRO A 461 -20.57 -32.34 75.65
CA PRO A 461 -19.64 -31.24 75.98
C PRO A 461 -18.40 -31.68 76.77
N LEU A 462 -17.22 -31.15 76.41
CA LEU A 462 -16.08 -30.73 77.25
C LEU A 462 -15.00 -30.23 76.25
N ALA A 463 -14.65 -28.96 76.14
CA ALA A 463 -14.04 -28.01 77.09
C ALA A 463 -12.49 -28.02 77.05
N ASN A 464 -11.93 -26.80 76.94
CA ASN A 464 -10.53 -26.41 77.07
C ASN A 464 -9.55 -26.88 75.95
N ASP A 465 -8.65 -26.04 75.44
CA ASP A 465 -8.52 -24.58 75.55
C ASP A 465 -7.54 -24.01 74.50
N LEU A 466 -7.45 -22.68 74.42
CA LEU A 466 -6.48 -21.87 73.65
C LEU A 466 -6.70 -21.88 72.11
N ILE A 467 -6.75 -20.75 71.38
CA ILE A 467 -6.38 -19.36 71.71
C ILE A 467 -7.50 -18.36 71.36
N ILE A 468 -7.86 -17.55 72.36
CA ILE A 468 -8.63 -16.29 72.32
C ILE A 468 -7.63 -15.15 71.96
N ASN A 469 -7.87 -14.08 71.18
CA ASN A 469 -9.03 -13.20 70.85
C ASN A 469 -8.80 -12.57 69.43
N GLY A 470 -9.70 -11.80 68.79
CA GLY A 470 -11.07 -11.37 69.12
C GLY A 470 -11.41 -9.93 68.61
N SER A 471 -12.69 -9.67 68.29
CA SER A 471 -13.33 -8.42 67.77
C SER A 471 -13.39 -8.27 66.24
N HIS A 472 -14.54 -8.14 65.54
CA HIS A 472 -15.78 -7.33 65.67
C HIS A 472 -15.65 -5.87 65.15
N ASN A 473 -16.60 -5.25 64.42
CA ASN A 473 -18.00 -5.57 64.02
C ASN A 473 -18.16 -5.53 62.47
N GLY A 474 -19.22 -6.00 61.78
CA GLY A 474 -20.69 -5.78 61.88
C GLY A 474 -21.12 -4.69 60.86
N ASN A 475 -22.22 -4.76 60.09
CA ASN A 475 -23.49 -5.50 60.23
C ASN A 475 -24.09 -5.96 58.87
N HIS A 476 -24.78 -7.11 58.88
CA HIS A 476 -26.17 -7.40 58.43
C HIS A 476 -26.81 -6.55 57.28
N GLU A 477 -27.22 -7.16 56.15
CA GLU A 477 -28.56 -7.74 55.78
C GLU A 477 -29.54 -6.71 55.15
N GLN A 478 -30.54 -7.02 54.31
CA GLN A 478 -31.06 -8.26 53.66
C GLN A 478 -31.85 -7.88 52.37
N GLU A 479 -32.20 -8.85 51.49
CA GLU A 479 -33.27 -8.67 50.46
C GLU A 479 -34.68 -8.83 51.08
N PRO A 480 -35.73 -8.34 50.40
CA PRO A 480 -36.87 -9.21 50.11
C PRO A 480 -37.50 -9.04 48.70
N VAL A 481 -38.56 -9.80 48.41
CA VAL A 481 -38.98 -10.27 47.06
C VAL A 481 -40.52 -10.26 46.88
N LEU A 482 -41.01 -9.88 45.67
CA LEU A 482 -42.41 -9.95 45.16
C LEU A 482 -43.47 -9.09 45.93
N GLU A 483 -44.70 -8.78 45.47
CA GLU A 483 -45.48 -9.14 44.25
C GLU A 483 -46.45 -7.98 43.79
N SER A 484 -47.46 -8.29 42.95
CA SER A 484 -48.57 -7.46 42.41
C SER A 484 -49.35 -6.56 43.40
N GLY A 485 -50.15 -5.55 43.02
CA GLY A 485 -50.56 -5.02 41.68
C GLY A 485 -52.02 -4.48 41.67
N ILE A 486 -52.42 -3.73 40.63
CA ILE A 486 -53.82 -3.34 40.22
C ILE A 486 -54.52 -2.13 40.90
N ASP A 487 -54.90 -1.14 40.07
CA ASP A 487 -56.00 -0.12 40.10
C ASP A 487 -56.28 0.87 41.28
N ALA A 488 -56.91 2.06 41.08
CA ALA A 488 -57.06 2.97 39.91
C ALA A 488 -57.79 4.29 40.30
N LYS A 489 -57.76 5.31 39.39
CA LYS A 489 -58.61 6.55 39.30
C LYS A 489 -58.38 7.64 40.37
N SER A 490 -58.63 8.95 40.14
CA SER A 490 -58.76 9.83 38.94
C SER A 490 -58.93 11.30 39.40
N ALA A 491 -58.68 12.40 38.68
CA ALA A 491 -58.25 12.63 37.28
C ALA A 491 -57.01 13.57 37.25
N SER A 492 -56.84 14.72 36.54
CA SER A 492 -57.63 15.57 35.63
C SER A 492 -56.71 16.25 34.60
N SER A 493 -57.23 16.77 33.49
CA SER A 493 -56.45 17.24 32.31
C SER A 493 -56.31 18.77 32.20
N ARG A 494 -55.17 19.26 31.67
CA ARG A 494 -55.11 20.11 30.45
C ARG A 494 -53.69 20.55 30.02
N ASN A 495 -53.53 20.77 28.71
CA ASN A 495 -52.35 21.28 27.98
C ASN A 495 -51.83 22.63 28.55
N VAL A 496 -50.55 23.00 28.44
CA VAL A 496 -49.84 23.48 27.22
C VAL A 496 -48.31 23.51 27.44
N ASN A 497 -47.52 23.38 26.36
CA ASN A 497 -46.04 23.43 26.38
C ASN A 497 -45.46 24.83 26.66
N GLN A 498 -44.34 24.89 27.40
CA GLN A 498 -43.27 25.88 27.17
C GLN A 498 -41.91 25.42 27.73
N ARG A 499 -40.82 25.91 27.10
CA ARG A 499 -39.40 25.73 27.49
C ARG A 499 -38.78 27.10 27.77
N PRO A 500 -37.88 27.24 28.76
CA PRO A 500 -36.88 28.29 28.78
C PRO A 500 -35.59 27.88 28.03
N ALA A 501 -34.77 28.87 27.66
CA ALA A 501 -33.38 28.73 27.20
C ALA A 501 -32.42 29.22 28.33
N SER A 502 -31.14 29.57 28.21
CA SER A 502 -30.14 29.74 27.13
C SER A 502 -28.73 29.64 27.80
N MET A 503 -27.53 29.79 27.21
CA MET A 503 -27.00 30.28 25.91
C MET A 503 -25.84 29.33 25.49
N TYR A 504 -24.98 29.53 24.47
CA TYR A 504 -24.79 30.60 23.47
C TYR A 504 -24.20 29.99 22.19
N GLU A 505 -24.74 30.34 21.01
CA GLU A 505 -24.09 30.20 19.70
C GLU A 505 -24.70 31.27 18.78
N THR A 506 -23.94 31.77 17.79
CA THR A 506 -24.42 32.82 16.86
C THR A 506 -23.88 32.62 15.45
N ARG A 507 -24.78 32.59 14.45
CA ARG A 507 -24.42 32.47 13.04
C ARG A 507 -25.45 33.11 12.10
N GLU A 508 -24.94 33.94 11.17
CA GLU A 508 -25.54 34.41 9.89
C GLU A 508 -26.88 35.17 9.89
N GLY A 509 -27.05 36.01 8.86
CA GLY A 509 -28.28 36.75 8.54
C GLY A 509 -28.18 37.46 7.19
N LEU A 510 -29.20 37.33 6.33
CA LEU A 510 -29.13 37.74 4.91
C LEU A 510 -30.53 38.04 4.34
N LYS A 511 -30.81 39.28 3.86
CA LYS A 511 -31.86 39.62 2.85
C LYS A 511 -31.84 41.11 2.40
N LYS A 512 -32.66 41.42 1.38
CA LYS A 512 -32.76 42.67 0.56
C LYS A 512 -33.82 43.66 1.15
N SER A 513 -34.12 44.88 0.63
CA SER A 513 -34.04 45.41 -0.76
C SER A 513 -34.19 46.96 -0.90
N ALA A 514 -33.94 47.46 -2.12
CA ALA A 514 -34.13 48.84 -2.66
C ALA A 514 -33.22 49.95 -2.08
N SER A 515 -32.99 51.13 -2.69
CA SER A 515 -33.38 51.74 -4.00
C SER A 515 -32.21 52.64 -4.49
N TRP A 516 -31.96 52.98 -5.77
CA TRP A 516 -32.69 53.88 -6.70
C TRP A 516 -32.16 53.72 -8.15
N THR A 517 -32.73 54.42 -9.16
CA THR A 517 -32.37 54.30 -10.61
C THR A 517 -32.30 55.65 -11.34
N LEU A 518 -31.41 55.82 -12.35
CA LEU A 518 -31.62 56.59 -13.62
C LEU A 518 -30.39 56.62 -14.59
N THR A 519 -30.59 56.95 -15.89
CA THR A 519 -29.65 56.87 -17.06
C THR A 519 -29.35 58.26 -17.70
N ILE A 520 -28.64 58.52 -18.83
CA ILE A 520 -28.36 57.83 -20.13
C ILE A 520 -27.01 58.32 -20.76
N GLY A 521 -26.27 57.47 -21.52
CA GLY A 521 -25.23 57.87 -22.52
C GLY A 521 -24.13 56.81 -22.72
N GLN A 522 -23.74 56.26 -23.90
CA GLN A 522 -23.48 56.75 -25.29
C GLN A 522 -22.20 57.63 -25.44
N SER A 523 -21.30 57.48 -26.44
CA SER A 523 -21.07 56.47 -27.51
C SER A 523 -19.70 56.67 -28.26
N LYS A 524 -19.10 55.57 -28.79
CA LYS A 524 -18.22 55.44 -30.02
C LYS A 524 -16.75 55.97 -30.15
N SER A 525 -15.94 55.06 -30.76
CA SER A 525 -14.93 55.19 -31.88
C SER A 525 -13.51 55.80 -31.75
N ASN A 526 -12.52 54.94 -32.10
CA ASN A 526 -11.28 55.04 -32.93
C ASN A 526 -10.51 56.38 -33.16
N ILE A 527 -9.16 56.28 -33.22
CA ILE A 527 -8.29 56.57 -34.39
C ILE A 527 -6.80 56.24 -34.09
N ASP A 528 -6.00 55.92 -35.11
CA ASP A 528 -4.55 55.62 -35.08
C ASP A 528 -3.64 56.88 -35.11
N ASP A 529 -2.34 56.76 -34.78
CA ASP A 529 -1.22 57.18 -35.66
C ASP A 529 0.16 56.64 -35.18
N SER A 530 1.28 57.12 -35.76
CA SER A 530 2.51 56.34 -35.97
C SER A 530 3.85 57.13 -35.85
N ASN A 531 4.97 56.37 -35.71
CA ASN A 531 6.38 56.82 -35.78
C ASN A 531 6.89 57.78 -34.64
N SER A 532 8.20 57.92 -34.32
CA SER A 532 9.46 57.36 -34.87
C SER A 532 10.56 57.17 -33.78
N ASN A 533 11.71 56.60 -34.16
CA ASN A 533 12.84 56.22 -33.28
C ASN A 533 13.58 57.36 -32.55
N THR A 534 14.11 57.09 -31.34
CA THR A 534 15.54 57.36 -31.00
C THR A 534 16.05 56.66 -29.73
N ASN A 535 17.34 56.28 -29.76
CA ASN A 535 18.28 56.13 -28.62
C ASN A 535 17.92 55.25 -27.40
N VAL A 536 18.00 53.93 -27.61
CA VAL A 536 19.03 53.07 -26.98
C VAL A 536 19.57 53.53 -25.60
N LYS A 537 18.78 53.35 -24.52
CA LYS A 537 19.35 53.36 -23.14
C LYS A 537 18.59 52.59 -22.04
N ASN A 538 17.48 51.90 -22.36
CA ASN A 538 16.64 51.15 -21.39
C ASN A 538 16.53 49.64 -21.70
N LEU A 539 17.63 49.01 -22.13
CA LEU A 539 17.68 47.59 -22.53
C LEU A 539 17.65 46.57 -21.36
N TRP A 540 17.24 47.00 -20.15
CA TRP A 540 17.14 46.19 -18.93
C TRP A 540 15.79 46.34 -18.21
N ASN A 541 14.76 46.91 -18.85
CA ASN A 541 13.41 47.01 -18.27
C ASN A 541 12.29 46.91 -19.34
N TYR A 542 12.25 45.76 -20.01
CA TYR A 542 11.11 45.27 -20.79
C TYR A 542 10.94 43.76 -20.50
N GLN A 543 9.76 43.23 -20.22
CA GLN A 543 8.50 43.77 -19.69
C GLN A 543 7.67 42.53 -19.31
N ASN A 544 6.81 42.59 -18.28
CA ASN A 544 5.97 41.44 -17.96
C ASN A 544 5.05 41.11 -19.15
N GLN A 545 5.19 39.89 -19.72
CA GLN A 545 4.06 39.32 -20.43
C GLN A 545 2.97 39.04 -19.40
N ASN A 546 1.77 39.59 -19.62
CA ASN A 546 0.63 39.33 -18.74
C ASN A 546 0.20 37.86 -18.88
N LEU A 547 0.77 36.99 -18.03
CA LEU A 547 0.17 35.69 -17.75
C LEU A 547 -1.21 35.93 -17.08
N PRO A 548 -2.24 35.14 -17.42
CA PRO A 548 -3.55 35.27 -16.80
C PRO A 548 -3.49 34.98 -15.29
N SER A 549 -4.37 35.61 -14.50
CA SER A 549 -4.40 35.32 -13.06
C SER A 549 -4.84 33.89 -12.77
N SER A 550 -4.40 33.35 -11.62
CA SER A 550 -4.75 31.98 -11.21
C SER A 550 -6.26 31.74 -11.18
N ASP A 551 -7.06 32.74 -10.80
CA ASP A 551 -8.53 32.70 -10.84
C ASP A 551 -9.10 32.59 -12.27
N GLN A 552 -8.49 33.27 -13.24
CA GLN A 552 -8.93 33.22 -14.65
C GLN A 552 -8.61 31.86 -15.27
N VAL A 553 -7.42 31.31 -15.00
CA VAL A 553 -7.04 29.95 -15.41
C VAL A 553 -7.96 28.93 -14.75
N THR A 554 -8.19 29.04 -13.43
CA THR A 554 -9.06 28.12 -12.68
C THR A 554 -10.50 28.14 -13.22
N ARG A 555 -11.13 29.32 -13.39
CA ARG A 555 -12.50 29.40 -13.95
C ARG A 555 -12.62 28.88 -15.37
N ARG A 556 -11.62 29.10 -16.24
CA ARG A 556 -11.64 28.58 -17.62
C ARG A 556 -11.39 27.07 -17.67
N THR A 557 -10.59 26.52 -16.75
CA THR A 557 -10.34 25.07 -16.64
C THR A 557 -11.47 24.30 -15.98
N GLU A 558 -12.17 24.90 -15.01
CA GLU A 558 -13.46 24.42 -14.49
C GLU A 558 -14.50 24.29 -15.62
N GLN A 559 -14.63 25.31 -16.47
CA GLN A 559 -15.55 25.28 -17.61
C GLN A 559 -15.20 24.18 -18.62
N VAL A 560 -13.92 23.95 -18.93
CA VAL A 560 -13.49 22.79 -19.75
C VAL A 560 -13.87 21.47 -19.07
N THR A 561 -13.62 21.34 -17.76
CA THR A 561 -13.95 20.13 -16.99
C THR A 561 -15.44 19.82 -17.01
N LYS A 562 -16.29 20.84 -16.85
CA LYS A 562 -17.76 20.72 -16.95
C LYS A 562 -18.21 20.26 -18.34
N ARG A 563 -17.60 20.78 -19.41
CA ARG A 563 -17.89 20.34 -20.79
C ARG A 563 -17.47 18.90 -21.06
N ILE A 564 -16.41 18.41 -20.40
CA ILE A 564 -15.99 17.00 -20.44
C ILE A 564 -17.00 16.10 -19.68
N GLN A 565 -17.51 16.55 -18.53
CA GLN A 565 -18.58 15.85 -17.80
C GLN A 565 -19.87 15.74 -18.64
N GLU A 566 -20.25 16.81 -19.34
CA GLU A 566 -21.40 16.80 -20.28
C GLU A 566 -21.23 15.78 -21.42
N LEU A 567 -20.01 15.56 -21.92
CA LEU A 567 -19.71 14.48 -22.87
C LEU A 567 -19.81 13.10 -22.19
N TRP A 568 -19.24 12.93 -20.99
CA TRP A 568 -19.23 11.64 -20.29
C TRP A 568 -20.64 11.15 -19.94
N MET A 569 -21.53 12.05 -19.49
CA MET A 569 -22.94 11.74 -19.25
C MET A 569 -23.66 11.34 -20.54
N ALA A 570 -23.41 12.03 -21.66
CA ALA A 570 -23.98 11.64 -22.95
C ALA A 570 -23.52 10.24 -23.39
N MET A 571 -22.27 9.87 -23.12
CA MET A 571 -21.69 8.55 -23.45
C MET A 571 -22.18 7.40 -22.56
N GLN A 572 -23.03 7.65 -21.57
CA GLN A 572 -23.71 6.60 -20.80
C GLN A 572 -24.87 5.97 -21.60
N ASP A 573 -25.50 6.74 -22.50
CA ASP A 573 -26.55 6.25 -23.41
C ASP A 573 -26.04 6.25 -24.87
N PRO A 574 -25.58 5.10 -25.39
CA PRO A 574 -25.06 5.00 -26.76
C PRO A 574 -26.14 5.04 -27.85
N THR A 575 -27.42 5.27 -27.52
CA THR A 575 -28.48 5.52 -28.51
C THR A 575 -28.41 6.94 -29.07
N HIS A 576 -28.17 7.95 -28.22
CA HIS A 576 -28.17 9.38 -28.56
C HIS A 576 -26.84 9.87 -29.20
N ARG A 577 -26.33 9.12 -30.19
CA ARG A 577 -25.03 9.34 -30.85
C ARG A 577 -24.86 10.72 -31.49
N GLU A 578 -25.97 11.33 -31.90
CA GLU A 578 -26.05 12.69 -32.45
C GLU A 578 -25.56 13.79 -31.49
N THR A 579 -25.54 13.52 -30.19
CA THR A 579 -25.10 14.49 -29.16
C THR A 579 -23.58 14.61 -29.03
N PHE A 580 -22.82 13.60 -29.48
CA PHE A 580 -21.38 13.50 -29.20
C PHE A 580 -20.54 14.56 -29.92
N VAL A 581 -20.89 14.92 -31.16
CA VAL A 581 -20.21 15.99 -31.90
C VAL A 581 -20.54 17.39 -31.31
N PRO A 582 -21.80 17.74 -31.00
CA PRO A 582 -22.14 18.93 -30.20
C PRO A 582 -21.48 18.99 -28.81
N CYS A 583 -21.19 17.86 -28.16
CA CYS A 583 -20.39 17.82 -26.94
C CYS A 583 -18.91 18.12 -27.22
N ALA A 584 -18.31 17.50 -28.23
CA ALA A 584 -16.90 17.74 -28.61
C ALA A 584 -16.64 19.19 -29.07
N GLU A 585 -17.58 19.81 -29.81
CA GLU A 585 -17.51 21.24 -30.16
C GLU A 585 -17.62 22.16 -28.94
N ARG A 586 -18.53 21.86 -27.99
CA ARG A 586 -18.60 22.57 -26.70
C ARG A 586 -17.28 22.50 -25.91
N ILE A 587 -16.57 21.37 -25.95
CA ILE A 587 -15.24 21.22 -25.34
C ILE A 587 -14.20 22.04 -26.11
N ARG A 588 -14.19 21.99 -27.45
CA ARG A 588 -13.28 22.78 -28.30
C ARG A 588 -13.42 24.28 -28.04
N VAL A 589 -14.64 24.80 -27.96
CA VAL A 589 -14.90 26.23 -27.65
C VAL A 589 -14.34 26.60 -26.27
N ALA A 590 -14.62 25.82 -25.22
CA ALA A 590 -14.08 26.08 -23.88
C ALA A 590 -12.53 26.01 -23.84
N VAL A 591 -11.91 25.11 -24.62
CA VAL A 591 -10.45 25.02 -24.75
C VAL A 591 -9.86 26.18 -25.58
N ALA A 592 -10.58 26.68 -26.57
CA ALA A 592 -10.19 27.90 -27.30
C ALA A 592 -10.28 29.14 -26.39
N GLU A 593 -11.34 29.28 -25.59
CA GLU A 593 -11.48 30.33 -24.57
C GLU A 593 -10.40 30.23 -23.48
N LEU A 594 -9.99 29.01 -23.09
CA LEU A 594 -8.86 28.78 -22.20
C LEU A 594 -7.52 29.11 -22.85
N THR A 595 -7.35 28.86 -24.16
CA THR A 595 -6.12 29.19 -24.88
C THR A 595 -5.99 30.71 -25.12
N ALA A 596 -7.10 31.40 -25.38
CA ALA A 596 -7.14 32.82 -25.71
C ALA A 596 -6.78 33.78 -24.56
N ILE A 597 -6.67 33.30 -23.31
CA ILE A 597 -6.16 34.09 -22.17
C ILE A 597 -4.62 34.02 -22.04
N PHE A 598 -3.93 33.26 -22.89
CA PHE A 598 -2.46 33.20 -22.93
C PHE A 598 -1.91 33.98 -24.14
N PRO A 599 -0.72 34.59 -24.02
CA PRO A 599 -0.04 35.19 -25.18
C PRO A 599 0.28 34.11 -26.23
N HIS A 600 0.27 34.47 -27.52
CA HIS A 600 0.43 33.53 -28.65
C HIS A 600 1.71 32.67 -28.64
N ASN A 601 2.74 33.07 -27.87
CA ASN A 601 3.94 32.27 -27.67
C ASN A 601 4.48 32.46 -26.24
N PRO A 602 3.99 31.68 -25.24
CA PRO A 602 4.43 31.82 -23.85
C PRO A 602 5.89 31.37 -23.71
N ILE A 603 6.62 32.06 -22.82
CA ILE A 603 8.06 31.84 -22.60
C ILE A 603 8.32 30.47 -21.94
N GLU A 604 7.46 30.02 -21.03
CA GLU A 604 7.59 28.69 -20.42
C GLU A 604 7.25 27.56 -21.40
N ASP A 605 8.22 26.66 -21.61
CA ASP A 605 8.06 25.46 -22.43
C ASP A 605 6.94 24.53 -21.93
N ASN A 606 6.73 24.46 -20.61
CA ASN A 606 5.69 23.64 -19.98
C ASN A 606 4.27 24.14 -20.33
N ILE A 607 4.03 25.44 -20.20
CA ILE A 607 2.76 26.07 -20.61
C ILE A 607 2.57 25.92 -22.13
N ARG A 608 3.63 26.14 -22.92
CA ARG A 608 3.58 25.97 -24.38
C ARG A 608 3.26 24.53 -24.80
N ALA A 609 3.79 23.54 -24.09
CA ALA A 609 3.51 22.13 -24.32
C ALA A 609 2.06 21.77 -23.94
N ALA A 610 1.57 22.22 -22.77
CA ALA A 610 0.20 21.95 -22.32
C ALA A 610 -0.85 22.57 -23.26
N LEU A 611 -0.65 23.81 -23.71
CA LEU A 611 -1.56 24.46 -24.68
C LEU A 611 -1.55 23.76 -26.06
N ARG A 612 -0.39 23.27 -26.52
CA ARG A 612 -0.30 22.45 -27.74
C ARG A 612 -1.02 21.10 -27.59
N GLN A 613 -0.89 20.44 -26.44
CA GLN A 613 -1.60 19.20 -26.16
C GLN A 613 -3.13 19.40 -26.12
N LEU A 614 -3.61 20.46 -25.47
CA LEU A 614 -5.05 20.78 -25.44
C LEU A 614 -5.66 20.99 -26.83
N ASN A 615 -5.00 21.76 -27.69
CA ASN A 615 -5.48 22.04 -29.04
C ASN A 615 -5.34 20.82 -29.97
N GLY A 616 -4.29 20.00 -29.80
CA GLY A 616 -4.15 18.74 -30.54
C GLY A 616 -5.20 17.69 -30.14
N ASN A 617 -5.44 17.51 -28.85
CA ASN A 617 -6.36 16.49 -28.34
C ASN A 617 -7.84 16.87 -28.51
N THR A 618 -8.19 18.17 -28.56
CA THR A 618 -9.54 18.60 -28.97
C THR A 618 -9.81 18.34 -30.45
N GLY A 619 -8.83 18.58 -31.34
CA GLY A 619 -8.94 18.21 -32.75
C GLY A 619 -9.13 16.70 -32.96
N ARG A 620 -8.37 15.86 -32.21
CA ARG A 620 -8.56 14.40 -32.18
C ARG A 620 -9.97 14.02 -31.69
N LEU A 621 -10.42 14.58 -30.56
CA LEU A 621 -11.73 14.29 -29.99
C LEU A 621 -12.87 14.52 -30.99
N GLN A 622 -12.81 15.59 -31.78
CA GLN A 622 -13.81 15.86 -32.82
C GLN A 622 -13.79 14.85 -33.96
N ALA A 623 -12.61 14.42 -34.40
CA ALA A 623 -12.48 13.39 -35.43
C ALA A 623 -13.07 12.05 -34.95
N GLU A 624 -12.78 11.64 -33.71
CA GLU A 624 -13.29 10.39 -33.12
C GLU A 624 -14.81 10.45 -32.88
N CYS A 625 -15.36 11.55 -32.35
CA CYS A 625 -16.81 11.72 -32.23
C CYS A 625 -17.53 11.71 -33.59
N ALA A 626 -16.92 12.32 -34.63
CA ALA A 626 -17.48 12.32 -35.98
C ALA A 626 -17.34 10.96 -36.70
N ALA A 627 -16.35 10.14 -36.34
CA ALA A 627 -16.24 8.75 -36.78
C ALA A 627 -17.31 7.89 -36.10
N LEU A 628 -17.45 8.01 -34.77
CA LEU A 628 -18.45 7.30 -33.97
C LEU A 628 -19.88 7.59 -34.44
N GLN A 629 -20.23 8.85 -34.77
CA GLN A 629 -21.54 9.22 -35.32
C GLN A 629 -21.82 8.59 -36.70
N ARG A 630 -20.79 8.24 -37.47
CA ARG A 630 -20.91 7.56 -38.79
C ARG A 630 -20.84 6.03 -38.70
N SER A 631 -20.57 5.46 -37.52
CA SER A 631 -20.46 4.02 -37.34
C SER A 631 -21.84 3.34 -37.39
N ILE A 632 -21.98 2.32 -38.25
CA ILE A 632 -23.23 1.58 -38.46
C ILE A 632 -23.01 0.11 -38.04
N ASN A 633 -23.88 -0.36 -37.13
CA ASN A 633 -24.15 -1.77 -36.81
C ASN A 633 -22.93 -2.71 -36.71
N ASN A 634 -21.88 -2.28 -36.00
CA ASN A 634 -20.82 -3.15 -35.50
C ASN A 634 -20.52 -2.74 -34.05
N THR A 635 -20.72 -3.68 -33.12
CA THR A 635 -20.54 -3.51 -31.66
C THR A 635 -19.09 -3.18 -31.32
N ASP A 636 -18.17 -4.02 -31.74
CA ASP A 636 -16.75 -3.99 -31.41
C ASP A 636 -16.09 -2.72 -31.95
N HIS A 637 -16.52 -2.25 -33.13
CA HIS A 637 -16.08 -0.98 -33.70
C HIS A 637 -16.65 0.22 -32.93
N THR A 638 -17.93 0.18 -32.53
CA THR A 638 -18.56 1.23 -31.71
C THR A 638 -17.83 1.35 -30.36
N GLU A 639 -17.56 0.23 -29.68
CA GLU A 639 -16.87 0.19 -28.39
C GLU A 639 -15.44 0.73 -28.50
N ARG A 640 -14.69 0.33 -29.54
CA ARG A 640 -13.34 0.85 -29.79
C ARG A 640 -13.33 2.37 -29.98
N CYS A 641 -14.27 2.91 -30.75
CA CYS A 641 -14.41 4.35 -30.92
C CYS A 641 -14.85 5.07 -29.63
N LEU A 642 -15.74 4.47 -28.82
CA LEU A 642 -16.06 4.98 -27.48
C LEU A 642 -14.82 5.01 -26.56
N GLN A 643 -13.95 4.00 -26.63
CA GLN A 643 -12.68 3.96 -25.90
C GLN A 643 -11.71 5.06 -26.36
N GLN A 644 -11.63 5.32 -27.68
CA GLN A 644 -10.84 6.43 -28.24
C GLN A 644 -11.36 7.80 -27.78
N VAL A 645 -12.67 8.02 -27.78
CA VAL A 645 -13.30 9.26 -27.28
C VAL A 645 -13.03 9.44 -25.77
N ARG A 646 -13.15 8.37 -24.95
CA ARG A 646 -12.79 8.38 -23.52
C ARG A 646 -11.32 8.76 -23.31
N SER A 647 -10.41 8.18 -24.10
CA SER A 647 -8.97 8.50 -24.03
C SER A 647 -8.67 9.96 -24.38
N CYS A 648 -9.27 10.51 -25.46
CA CYS A 648 -9.08 11.91 -25.82
C CYS A 648 -9.66 12.88 -24.76
N ALA A 649 -10.81 12.55 -24.15
CA ALA A 649 -11.37 13.33 -23.05
C ALA A 649 -10.45 13.34 -21.80
N TYR A 650 -9.86 12.18 -21.47
CA TYR A 650 -8.87 12.06 -20.40
C TYR A 650 -7.59 12.87 -20.68
N ASP A 651 -7.05 12.79 -21.90
CA ASP A 651 -5.85 13.55 -22.30
C ASP A 651 -6.06 15.07 -22.20
N ILE A 652 -7.26 15.56 -22.55
CA ILE A 652 -7.63 16.97 -22.37
C ILE A 652 -7.70 17.31 -20.87
N ALA A 653 -8.43 16.53 -20.06
CA ALA A 653 -8.54 16.76 -18.61
C ALA A 653 -7.17 16.75 -17.90
N LYS A 654 -6.25 15.90 -18.34
CA LYS A 654 -4.87 15.81 -17.85
C LYS A 654 -4.06 17.06 -18.21
N ALA A 655 -4.12 17.54 -19.45
CA ALA A 655 -3.45 18.77 -19.86
C ALA A 655 -4.05 20.02 -19.18
N THR A 656 -5.37 20.06 -19.00
CA THR A 656 -6.11 21.06 -18.20
C THR A 656 -5.60 21.08 -16.76
N LYS A 657 -5.50 19.92 -16.09
CA LYS A 657 -5.02 19.82 -14.71
C LYS A 657 -3.56 20.29 -14.56
N LEU A 658 -2.69 20.00 -15.53
CA LEU A 658 -1.30 20.47 -15.52
C LEU A 658 -1.22 22.01 -15.52
N LEU A 659 -2.02 22.69 -16.36
CA LEU A 659 -2.09 24.16 -16.34
C LEU A 659 -2.56 24.69 -14.98
N VAL A 660 -3.60 24.11 -14.38
CA VAL A 660 -4.06 24.50 -13.02
C VAL A 660 -2.93 24.37 -12.00
N THR A 661 -2.21 23.25 -11.99
CA THR A 661 -1.11 23.07 -11.02
C THR A 661 0.03 24.06 -11.19
N HIS A 662 0.37 24.47 -12.42
CA HIS A 662 1.39 25.50 -12.65
C HIS A 662 0.97 26.87 -12.06
N PHE A 663 -0.31 27.23 -12.17
CA PHE A 663 -0.82 28.53 -11.71
C PHE A 663 -1.23 28.56 -10.23
N GLN A 664 -1.44 27.41 -9.59
CA GLN A 664 -1.70 27.32 -8.15
C GLN A 664 -0.41 27.37 -7.32
N ILE A 665 0.70 26.82 -7.82
CA ILE A 665 2.02 26.82 -7.14
C ILE A 665 2.65 28.23 -7.15
N SER A 666 2.30 29.07 -8.13
CA SER A 666 2.86 30.41 -8.32
C SER A 666 2.12 31.55 -7.59
N SER A 667 1.12 31.24 -6.76
CA SER A 667 0.41 32.25 -5.95
C SER A 667 1.18 32.53 -4.64
N PRO A 668 1.79 33.71 -4.45
CA PRO A 668 2.45 34.03 -3.19
C PRO A 668 1.40 34.19 -2.08
N THR A 669 1.59 33.49 -0.96
CA THR A 669 0.79 33.70 0.25
C THR A 669 1.01 35.13 0.75
N SER A 670 -0.05 35.93 0.78
CA SER A 670 -0.03 37.25 1.42
C SER A 670 0.33 37.12 2.89
N SER A 671 1.13 38.08 3.38
CA SER A 671 1.55 38.25 4.77
C SER A 671 0.39 38.59 5.71
#